data_AF-A0A0A8WV80-F1
#
_entry.id   AF-A0A0A8WV80-F1
#
_cell.length_a   1.000
_cell.length_b   1.000
_cell.length_c   1.000
_cell.angle_alpha   90.00
_cell.angle_beta   90.00
_cell.angle_gamma   90.00
#
_symmetry.space_group_name_H-M   'P 1'
#
loop_
_entity.id
_entity.type
_entity.pdbx_description
1 polymer ?
#
loop_
_entity_poly.entity_id
_entity_poly.type
_entity_poly.pdbx_seq_one_letter_code
_entity_poly.pdbx_strand_id
1 'polypeptide(L)'
;MNLQIDENYCDLGVWSPLFAVLKADRLPRFVFNEMLRFVNPPPKIESSFAIFENLATVFNYFTAILNAYSRQGELVKQVANWERYCLVIISRRNEINNSLPKMFNSSSKTDVPPFHSYYESHPLGVALWCSPSNPAELHRYRLLQAYLCLSIYKLMLLENQNPYLHKNAKILACRAVRKLAHSEHAKILSALPLTVVTLEEYRHAFIRFVKDEEFQPLIALFNLALGLTQGKEKGKGGGKRNQNPFKKPRQTVEFGDDDEPAKRERIDVITYTKGSIAEQKARKKSLCAPDEFESAQEFLDCSEPGPDPSGGLSPGQQYIIAKMAASAIALHNQRLATDWDQLTSHEIGVFLKELKRLAIRDDDICGVKSQELATFLAIVFWTSASTKTAANTVRVPAAAACEAALGICWSSEQDATWVIKPFVPRLKLVPKSILEAQALPLAVRFTIDIPTEATAIIGRRLNKMNPSFRSVRIFHSKPADLEQAADHFFSDLRHREGGRQSLQRISGCLHSLLTRMPGSDITAAMSITGKNDPLGVVPVHYTANEIERLKGLYRCACFELANAHAPEAAEAKENSADSTEPVKAKYYVGSRFVPKEKVVTKLVLDLRERIEKAREVYRDNGDPVQLHNDLTVYRLPHLQHCLQEHLDRSSWHRVHVVE
;
A
#
# COMPACT_ATOMS: atom_id res chain seq x y z
N MET A 1 11.66 -44.70 -21.62
CA MET A 1 12.15 -44.03 -20.40
C MET A 1 11.00 -44.08 -19.40
N ASN A 2 11.06 -44.96 -18.41
CA ASN A 2 9.95 -45.14 -17.46
C ASN A 2 9.97 -43.99 -16.46
N LEU A 3 8.93 -43.16 -16.46
CA LEU A 3 8.71 -42.13 -15.44
C LEU A 3 8.58 -42.85 -14.09
N GLN A 4 9.52 -42.64 -13.16
CA GLN A 4 9.35 -43.08 -11.77
C GLN A 4 8.13 -42.34 -11.21
N ILE A 5 7.11 -43.10 -10.81
CA ILE A 5 5.83 -42.59 -10.33
C ILE A 5 6.00 -42.35 -8.83
N ASP A 6 6.12 -41.08 -8.45
CA ASP A 6 6.06 -40.66 -7.05
C ASP A 6 4.58 -40.60 -6.65
N GLU A 7 4.13 -41.52 -5.79
CA GLU A 7 2.70 -41.73 -5.44
C GLU A 7 2.07 -40.53 -4.69
N ASN A 8 2.87 -39.55 -4.26
CA ASN A 8 2.43 -38.46 -3.38
C ASN A 8 2.00 -37.15 -4.07
N TYR A 9 2.09 -37.03 -5.41
CA TYR A 9 2.03 -35.70 -6.06
C TYR A 9 0.68 -35.27 -6.67
N CYS A 10 -0.34 -36.12 -6.61
CA CYS A 10 -1.71 -35.70 -6.94
C CYS A 10 -2.61 -36.17 -5.80
N ASP A 11 -3.61 -35.35 -5.46
CA ASP A 11 -4.78 -35.77 -4.69
C ASP A 11 -5.57 -36.83 -5.50
N LEU A 12 -4.94 -37.97 -5.78
CA LEU A 12 -5.51 -39.09 -6.53
C LEU A 12 -6.77 -39.61 -5.83
N GLY A 13 -6.90 -39.37 -4.52
CA GLY A 13 -8.12 -39.63 -3.76
C GLY A 13 -9.35 -38.92 -4.35
N VAL A 14 -9.19 -37.71 -4.87
CA VAL A 14 -10.28 -36.94 -5.50
C VAL A 14 -10.70 -37.55 -6.83
N TRP A 15 -9.75 -38.11 -7.61
CA TRP A 15 -10.03 -38.66 -8.95
C TRP A 15 -10.25 -40.19 -8.97
N SER A 16 -9.98 -40.90 -7.87
CA SER A 16 -10.19 -42.34 -7.77
C SER A 16 -11.65 -42.76 -8.00
N PRO A 17 -12.66 -42.02 -7.49
CA PRO A 17 -14.07 -42.34 -7.78
C PRO A 17 -14.40 -42.20 -9.26
N LEU A 18 -13.83 -41.21 -9.97
CA LEU A 18 -13.99 -41.06 -11.41
C LEU A 18 -13.45 -42.29 -12.14
N PHE A 19 -12.25 -42.76 -11.78
CA PHE A 19 -11.68 -43.97 -12.39
C PHE A 19 -12.52 -45.23 -12.13
N ALA A 20 -13.16 -45.34 -10.96
CA ALA A 20 -14.03 -46.48 -10.64
C ALA A 20 -15.20 -46.60 -11.63
N VAL A 21 -15.78 -45.47 -12.05
CA VAL A 21 -16.84 -45.44 -13.08
C VAL A 21 -16.29 -45.85 -14.45
N LEU A 22 -15.06 -45.44 -14.78
CA LEU A 22 -14.40 -45.75 -16.07
C LEU A 22 -13.86 -47.18 -16.17
N LYS A 23 -13.83 -47.94 -15.06
CA LYS A 23 -13.23 -49.30 -15.02
C LYS A 23 -13.94 -50.27 -15.98
N ALA A 24 -15.21 -50.04 -16.29
CA ALA A 24 -15.98 -50.84 -17.24
C ALA A 24 -15.40 -50.84 -18.66
N ASP A 25 -14.65 -49.81 -19.05
CA ASP A 25 -14.09 -49.66 -20.42
C ASP A 25 -12.74 -50.37 -20.62
N ARG A 26 -12.28 -51.15 -19.61
CA ARG A 26 -11.01 -51.90 -19.62
C ARG A 26 -9.78 -51.03 -19.93
N LEU A 27 -9.83 -49.74 -19.60
CA LEU A 27 -8.72 -48.83 -19.82
C LEU A 27 -7.68 -48.91 -18.68
N PRO A 28 -6.37 -48.90 -18.96
CA PRO A 28 -5.34 -49.08 -17.93
C PRO A 28 -5.19 -47.87 -16.99
N ARG A 29 -5.32 -48.08 -15.67
CA ARG A 29 -5.23 -47.02 -14.64
C ARG A 29 -3.99 -46.13 -14.75
N PHE A 30 -2.84 -46.69 -15.14
CA PHE A 30 -1.61 -45.93 -15.26
C PHE A 30 -1.71 -44.82 -16.33
N VAL A 31 -2.39 -45.07 -17.46
CA VAL A 31 -2.59 -44.09 -18.53
C VAL A 31 -3.48 -42.94 -18.03
N PHE A 32 -4.52 -43.26 -17.27
CA PHE A 32 -5.38 -42.26 -16.64
C PHE A 32 -4.59 -41.36 -15.67
N ASN A 33 -3.77 -41.98 -14.81
CA ASN A 33 -2.93 -41.24 -13.87
C ASN A 33 -1.89 -40.36 -14.59
N GLU A 34 -1.29 -40.84 -15.67
CA GLU A 34 -0.38 -40.05 -16.50
C GLU A 34 -1.07 -38.84 -17.13
N MET A 35 -2.27 -39.03 -17.69
CA MET A 35 -3.07 -37.96 -18.26
C MET A 35 -3.40 -36.90 -17.19
N LEU A 36 -3.87 -37.33 -16.02
CA LEU A 36 -4.19 -36.42 -14.92
C LEU A 36 -2.95 -35.69 -14.40
N ARG A 37 -1.80 -36.36 -14.31
CA ARG A 37 -0.53 -35.73 -13.92
C ARG A 37 -0.08 -34.69 -14.93
N PHE A 38 -0.28 -34.95 -16.22
CA PHE A 38 0.05 -34.02 -17.30
C PHE A 38 -0.85 -32.79 -17.29
N VAL A 39 -2.17 -32.98 -17.31
CA VAL A 39 -3.15 -31.89 -17.36
C VAL A 39 -3.22 -31.14 -16.03
N ASN A 40 -3.07 -31.88 -14.93
CA ASN A 40 -3.28 -31.43 -13.56
C ASN A 40 -4.59 -30.65 -13.40
N PRO A 41 -5.75 -31.25 -13.72
CA PRO A 41 -7.02 -30.54 -13.69
C PRO A 41 -7.41 -30.14 -12.26
N PRO A 42 -8.08 -28.99 -12.08
CA PRO A 42 -8.60 -28.58 -10.78
C PRO A 42 -9.67 -29.57 -10.28
N PRO A 43 -9.82 -29.76 -8.96
CA PRO A 43 -10.65 -30.84 -8.38
C PRO A 43 -12.17 -30.69 -8.58
N LYS A 44 -12.64 -29.60 -9.22
CA LYS A 44 -14.07 -29.39 -9.52
C LYS A 44 -14.44 -30.11 -10.82
N ILE A 45 -15.17 -31.22 -10.72
CA ILE A 45 -15.45 -32.14 -11.85
C ILE A 45 -16.31 -31.47 -12.94
N GLU A 46 -17.30 -30.66 -12.59
CA GLU A 46 -18.21 -30.05 -13.57
C GLU A 46 -17.46 -29.24 -14.64
N SER A 47 -16.59 -28.36 -14.17
CA SER A 47 -15.76 -27.53 -15.02
C SER A 47 -14.61 -28.33 -15.67
N SER A 48 -14.30 -29.53 -15.15
CA SER A 48 -13.34 -30.45 -15.78
C SER A 48 -13.89 -31.14 -17.02
N PHE A 49 -15.21 -31.30 -17.17
CA PHE A 49 -15.79 -31.80 -18.43
C PHE A 49 -15.46 -30.88 -19.61
N ALA A 50 -15.58 -29.56 -19.43
CA ALA A 50 -15.19 -28.60 -20.46
C ALA A 50 -13.68 -28.70 -20.80
N ILE A 51 -12.83 -28.98 -19.79
CA ILE A 51 -11.40 -29.25 -20.00
C ILE A 51 -11.21 -30.52 -20.84
N PHE A 52 -11.91 -31.62 -20.53
CA PHE A 52 -11.81 -32.88 -21.27
C PHE A 52 -12.37 -32.78 -22.70
N GLU A 53 -13.48 -32.07 -22.90
CA GLU A 53 -14.06 -31.77 -24.22
C GLU A 53 -13.07 -30.99 -25.09
N ASN A 54 -12.45 -29.94 -24.53
CA ASN A 54 -11.45 -29.18 -25.25
C ASN A 54 -10.17 -30.00 -25.49
N LEU A 55 -9.73 -30.78 -24.50
CA LEU A 55 -8.56 -31.66 -24.60
C LEU A 55 -8.70 -32.70 -25.71
N ALA A 56 -9.87 -33.32 -25.90
CA ALA A 56 -10.07 -34.25 -27.00
C ALA A 56 -9.75 -33.60 -28.36
N THR A 57 -10.14 -32.33 -28.53
CA THR A 57 -9.81 -31.57 -29.75
C THR A 57 -8.34 -31.14 -29.78
N VAL A 58 -7.80 -30.67 -28.66
CA VAL A 58 -6.39 -30.25 -28.55
C VAL A 58 -5.44 -31.42 -28.78
N PHE A 59 -5.78 -32.64 -28.34
CA PHE A 59 -4.97 -33.84 -28.56
C PHE A 59 -4.95 -34.28 -30.02
N ASN A 60 -6.00 -34.04 -30.80
CA ASN A 60 -5.97 -34.22 -32.25
C ASN A 60 -4.91 -33.32 -32.90
N TYR A 61 -4.87 -32.03 -32.54
CA TYR A 61 -3.81 -31.12 -32.99
C TYR A 61 -2.44 -31.52 -32.47
N PHE A 62 -2.34 -31.94 -31.21
CA PHE A 62 -1.09 -32.41 -30.61
C PHE A 62 -0.54 -33.61 -31.39
N THR A 63 -1.37 -34.62 -31.68
CA THR A 63 -1.00 -35.78 -32.51
C THR A 63 -0.55 -35.36 -33.90
N ALA A 64 -1.26 -34.41 -34.55
CA ALA A 64 -0.86 -33.89 -35.86
C ALA A 64 0.50 -33.18 -35.81
N ILE A 65 0.76 -32.36 -34.78
CA ILE A 65 2.05 -31.70 -34.57
C ILE A 65 3.15 -32.76 -34.36
N LEU A 66 2.88 -33.81 -33.57
CA LEU A 66 3.84 -34.88 -33.32
C LEU A 66 4.16 -35.69 -34.57
N ASN A 67 3.17 -35.98 -35.42
CA ASN A 67 3.39 -36.69 -36.67
C ASN A 67 4.26 -35.89 -37.66
N ALA A 68 4.22 -34.55 -37.58
CA ALA A 68 5.15 -33.71 -38.32
C ALA A 68 6.62 -33.88 -37.85
N TYR A 69 6.84 -34.38 -36.63
CA TYR A 69 8.15 -34.80 -36.12
C TYR A 69 8.34 -36.31 -36.34
N SER A 70 9.16 -36.69 -37.33
CA SER A 70 9.37 -38.06 -37.81
C SER A 70 9.94 -39.10 -36.82
N ARG A 71 9.97 -38.83 -35.50
CA ARG A 71 10.57 -39.69 -34.46
C ARG A 71 9.77 -39.84 -33.14
N GLN A 72 8.47 -39.54 -33.11
CA GLN A 72 7.69 -39.47 -31.86
C GLN A 72 6.61 -40.58 -31.71
N GLY A 73 6.79 -41.75 -32.33
CA GLY A 73 5.74 -42.79 -32.42
C GLY A 73 5.16 -43.27 -31.08
N GLU A 74 5.95 -43.35 -30.02
CA GLU A 74 5.45 -43.77 -28.70
C GLU A 74 4.60 -42.69 -28.03
N LEU A 75 5.01 -41.42 -28.15
CA LEU A 75 4.25 -40.30 -27.63
C LEU A 75 2.92 -40.13 -28.37
N VAL A 76 2.90 -40.37 -29.68
CA VAL A 76 1.66 -40.37 -30.48
C VAL A 76 0.67 -41.41 -29.93
N LYS A 77 1.14 -42.62 -29.61
CA LYS A 77 0.31 -43.65 -28.97
C LYS A 77 -0.18 -43.22 -27.58
N GLN A 78 0.69 -42.59 -26.78
CA GLN A 78 0.35 -42.10 -25.45
C GLN A 78 -0.75 -41.02 -25.52
N VAL A 79 -0.60 -40.04 -26.42
CA VAL A 79 -1.60 -38.97 -26.64
C VAL A 79 -2.91 -39.55 -27.17
N ALA A 80 -2.88 -40.50 -28.10
CA ALA A 80 -4.08 -41.19 -28.58
C ALA A 80 -4.81 -41.93 -27.45
N ASN A 81 -4.07 -42.53 -26.51
CA ASN A 81 -4.67 -43.14 -25.33
C ASN A 81 -5.31 -42.10 -24.40
N TRP A 82 -4.66 -40.94 -24.17
CA TRP A 82 -5.24 -39.84 -23.39
C TRP A 82 -6.49 -39.25 -24.04
N GLU A 83 -6.50 -39.11 -25.37
CA GLU A 83 -7.68 -38.70 -26.14
C GLU A 83 -8.83 -39.69 -25.95
N ARG A 84 -8.56 -40.99 -26.05
CA ARG A 84 -9.57 -42.02 -25.78
C ARG A 84 -10.17 -41.92 -24.39
N TYR A 85 -9.35 -41.61 -23.37
CA TYR A 85 -9.85 -41.34 -22.02
C TYR A 85 -10.76 -40.12 -21.96
N CYS A 86 -10.38 -39.02 -22.61
CA CYS A 86 -11.22 -37.83 -22.68
C CYS A 86 -12.58 -38.15 -23.31
N LEU A 87 -12.59 -38.86 -24.45
CA LEU A 87 -13.83 -39.26 -25.14
C LEU A 87 -14.74 -40.14 -24.27
N VAL A 88 -14.17 -41.09 -23.54
CA VAL A 88 -14.93 -41.97 -22.64
C VAL A 88 -15.50 -41.21 -21.44
N ILE A 89 -14.73 -40.27 -20.87
CA ILE A 89 -15.22 -39.39 -19.79
C ILE A 89 -16.40 -38.56 -20.29
N ILE A 90 -16.31 -38.00 -21.50
CA ILE A 90 -17.36 -37.21 -22.13
C ILE A 90 -18.61 -38.08 -22.38
N SER A 91 -18.46 -39.29 -22.93
CA SER A 91 -19.58 -40.17 -23.24
C SER A 91 -20.32 -40.67 -21.99
N ARG A 92 -19.61 -40.80 -20.86
CA ARG A 92 -20.18 -41.22 -19.56
C ARG A 92 -20.56 -40.06 -18.64
N ARG A 93 -20.65 -38.82 -19.16
CA ARG A 93 -20.95 -37.62 -18.35
C ARG A 93 -22.15 -37.81 -17.42
N ASN A 94 -23.25 -38.38 -17.91
CA ASN A 94 -24.46 -38.63 -17.11
C ASN A 94 -24.24 -39.66 -15.99
N GLU A 95 -23.55 -40.77 -16.29
CA GLU A 95 -23.23 -41.80 -15.29
C GLU A 95 -22.33 -41.23 -14.18
N ILE A 96 -21.32 -40.44 -14.56
CA ILE A 96 -20.40 -39.78 -13.63
C ILE A 96 -21.14 -38.77 -12.75
N ASN A 97 -22.01 -37.95 -13.34
CA ASN A 97 -22.82 -36.97 -12.61
C ASN A 97 -23.71 -37.66 -11.56
N ASN A 98 -24.34 -38.77 -11.94
CA ASN A 98 -25.19 -39.55 -11.04
C ASN A 98 -24.40 -40.24 -9.92
N SER A 99 -23.18 -40.69 -10.21
CA SER A 99 -22.36 -41.45 -9.25
C SER A 99 -21.59 -40.55 -8.27
N LEU A 100 -21.31 -39.29 -8.62
CA LEU A 100 -20.46 -38.38 -7.85
C LEU A 100 -21.10 -37.02 -7.51
N PRO A 101 -22.36 -36.95 -7.04
CA PRO A 101 -23.12 -35.70 -6.90
C PRO A 101 -22.46 -34.66 -5.97
N LYS A 102 -21.73 -35.09 -4.94
CA LYS A 102 -21.05 -34.21 -3.97
C LYS A 102 -19.90 -33.39 -4.58
N MET A 103 -19.34 -33.81 -5.70
CA MET A 103 -18.24 -33.11 -6.38
C MET A 103 -18.74 -31.97 -7.30
N PHE A 104 -20.06 -31.87 -7.51
CA PHE A 104 -20.72 -30.85 -8.34
C PHE A 104 -21.29 -29.69 -7.50
N ASN A 105 -21.78 -29.95 -6.29
CA ASN A 105 -22.56 -28.98 -5.50
C ASN A 105 -21.76 -27.88 -4.76
N SER A 106 -20.52 -27.58 -5.17
CA SER A 106 -19.73 -26.47 -4.59
C SER A 106 -19.93 -25.15 -5.35
N SER A 107 -21.19 -24.75 -5.57
CA SER A 107 -21.54 -23.44 -6.14
C SER A 107 -21.46 -22.37 -5.04
N SER A 108 -20.26 -21.83 -4.86
CA SER A 108 -20.11 -20.53 -4.20
C SER A 108 -20.82 -19.48 -5.05
N LYS A 109 -21.93 -18.94 -4.52
CA LYS A 109 -22.47 -17.62 -4.89
C LYS A 109 -21.30 -16.64 -5.06
N THR A 110 -21.11 -16.06 -6.26
CA THR A 110 -20.42 -14.77 -6.54
C THR A 110 -20.09 -14.66 -8.03
N ASP A 111 -20.10 -13.43 -8.55
CA ASP A 111 -19.69 -13.01 -9.91
C ASP A 111 -18.22 -13.29 -10.26
N VAL A 112 -17.53 -14.18 -9.55
CA VAL A 112 -16.11 -14.49 -9.76
C VAL A 112 -16.00 -15.62 -10.77
N PRO A 113 -15.24 -15.44 -11.87
CA PRO A 113 -15.08 -16.48 -12.88
C PRO A 113 -14.55 -17.77 -12.23
N PRO A 114 -15.03 -18.95 -12.70
CA PRO A 114 -14.62 -20.21 -12.11
C PRO A 114 -13.09 -20.34 -12.17
N PHE A 115 -12.55 -20.92 -11.11
CA PHE A 115 -11.13 -21.20 -10.92
C PHE A 115 -10.17 -20.06 -10.56
N HIS A 116 -10.67 -18.91 -10.08
CA HIS A 116 -9.80 -17.80 -9.65
C HIS A 116 -8.67 -18.23 -8.69
N SER A 117 -8.94 -19.15 -7.76
CA SER A 117 -7.97 -19.67 -6.79
C SER A 117 -7.03 -20.78 -7.30
N TYR A 118 -7.23 -21.31 -8.51
CA TYR A 118 -6.47 -22.46 -9.02
C TYR A 118 -5.44 -22.10 -10.10
N TYR A 119 -5.18 -20.81 -10.33
CA TYR A 119 -4.27 -20.37 -11.38
C TYR A 119 -2.82 -20.79 -11.17
N GLU A 120 -2.37 -20.82 -9.91
CA GLU A 120 -0.99 -21.20 -9.59
C GLU A 120 -0.83 -22.71 -9.38
N SER A 121 -1.86 -23.36 -8.85
CA SER A 121 -1.85 -24.80 -8.55
C SER A 121 -2.19 -25.68 -9.77
N HIS A 122 -3.05 -25.22 -10.67
CA HIS A 122 -3.51 -25.97 -11.86
C HIS A 122 -3.44 -25.15 -13.16
N PRO A 123 -2.29 -24.55 -13.50
CA PRO A 123 -2.18 -23.55 -14.57
C PRO A 123 -2.62 -24.08 -15.95
N LEU A 124 -2.26 -25.32 -16.31
CA LEU A 124 -2.60 -25.91 -17.60
C LEU A 124 -4.09 -26.26 -17.69
N GLY A 125 -4.66 -26.92 -16.67
CA GLY A 125 -6.09 -27.21 -16.62
C GLY A 125 -6.95 -25.95 -16.78
N VAL A 126 -6.59 -24.86 -16.11
CA VAL A 126 -7.30 -23.59 -16.26
C VAL A 126 -7.12 -22.99 -17.66
N ALA A 127 -5.91 -23.05 -18.24
CA ALA A 127 -5.67 -22.56 -19.60
C ALA A 127 -6.48 -23.32 -20.66
N LEU A 128 -6.69 -24.63 -20.45
CA LEU A 128 -7.49 -25.50 -21.30
C LEU A 128 -9.00 -25.28 -21.16
N TRP A 129 -9.45 -24.77 -20.01
CA TRP A 129 -10.84 -24.42 -19.77
C TRP A 129 -11.26 -23.14 -20.52
N CYS A 130 -10.34 -22.18 -20.70
CA CYS A 130 -10.64 -20.92 -21.37
C CYS A 130 -10.95 -21.12 -22.87
N SER A 131 -11.87 -20.32 -23.41
CA SER A 131 -12.24 -20.25 -24.83
C SER A 131 -12.24 -18.80 -25.32
N PRO A 132 -11.88 -18.53 -26.58
CA PRO A 132 -11.83 -17.17 -27.10
C PRO A 132 -13.23 -16.57 -27.20
N SER A 133 -13.35 -15.26 -26.98
CA SER A 133 -14.64 -14.55 -27.13
C SER A 133 -15.19 -14.59 -28.56
N ASN A 134 -14.31 -14.67 -29.57
CA ASN A 134 -14.68 -14.78 -30.97
C ASN A 134 -14.62 -16.25 -31.45
N PRO A 135 -15.74 -16.88 -31.82
CA PRO A 135 -15.77 -18.26 -32.33
C PRO A 135 -14.91 -18.51 -33.57
N ALA A 136 -14.69 -17.48 -34.41
CA ALA A 136 -13.84 -17.60 -35.60
C ALA A 136 -12.38 -17.92 -35.28
N GLU A 137 -11.92 -17.58 -34.07
CA GLU A 137 -10.54 -17.81 -33.61
C GLU A 137 -10.37 -19.11 -32.83
N LEU A 138 -11.45 -19.88 -32.63
CA LEU A 138 -11.44 -21.09 -31.81
C LEU A 138 -10.42 -22.13 -32.32
N HIS A 139 -10.31 -22.31 -33.64
CA HIS A 139 -9.35 -23.25 -34.22
C HIS A 139 -7.89 -22.84 -33.95
N ARG A 140 -7.55 -21.56 -34.14
CA ARG A 140 -6.19 -21.05 -33.86
C ARG A 140 -5.85 -21.12 -32.38
N TYR A 141 -6.82 -20.83 -31.53
CA TYR A 141 -6.65 -20.90 -30.08
C TYR A 141 -6.43 -22.33 -29.58
N ARG A 142 -7.17 -23.31 -30.10
CA ARG A 142 -6.95 -24.73 -29.80
C ARG A 142 -5.60 -25.23 -30.31
N LEU A 143 -5.16 -24.76 -31.48
CA LEU A 143 -3.83 -25.06 -31.99
C LEU A 143 -2.74 -24.46 -31.09
N LEU A 144 -2.90 -23.22 -30.61
CA LEU A 144 -2.01 -22.61 -29.61
C LEU A 144 -1.95 -23.44 -28.32
N GLN A 145 -3.09 -23.90 -27.80
CA GLN A 145 -3.15 -24.78 -26.64
C GLN A 145 -2.43 -26.11 -26.90
N ALA A 146 -2.47 -26.64 -28.12
CA ALA A 146 -1.72 -27.85 -28.48
C ALA A 146 -0.20 -27.62 -28.43
N TYR A 147 0.32 -26.49 -28.91
CA TYR A 147 1.73 -26.13 -28.76
C TYR A 147 2.13 -25.85 -27.31
N LEU A 148 1.23 -25.27 -26.51
CA LEU A 148 1.41 -25.13 -25.06
C LEU A 148 1.56 -26.51 -24.40
N CYS A 149 0.65 -27.44 -24.69
CA CYS A 149 0.68 -28.81 -24.18
C CYS A 149 1.96 -29.54 -24.58
N LEU A 150 2.37 -29.47 -25.85
CA LEU A 150 3.62 -30.05 -26.33
C LEU A 150 4.83 -29.47 -25.60
N SER A 151 4.85 -28.16 -25.39
CA SER A 151 5.96 -27.49 -24.71
C SER A 151 6.05 -27.89 -23.25
N ILE A 152 4.93 -27.91 -22.54
CA ILE A 152 4.86 -28.37 -21.14
C ILE A 152 5.28 -29.83 -21.02
N TYR A 153 4.84 -30.69 -21.95
CA TYR A 153 5.21 -32.11 -21.97
C TYR A 153 6.71 -32.28 -22.13
N LYS A 154 7.34 -31.60 -23.10
CA LYS A 154 8.80 -31.62 -23.27
C LYS A 154 9.54 -31.16 -22.01
N LEU A 155 9.05 -30.12 -21.34
CA LEU A 155 9.65 -29.65 -20.09
C LEU A 155 9.44 -30.63 -18.93
N MET A 156 8.32 -31.35 -18.86
CA MET A 156 8.10 -32.41 -17.87
C MET A 156 9.10 -33.56 -18.04
N LEU A 157 9.44 -33.92 -19.29
CA LEU A 157 10.49 -34.91 -19.53
C LEU A 157 11.86 -34.45 -19.04
N LEU A 158 12.16 -33.15 -19.11
CA LEU A 158 13.39 -32.54 -18.59
C LEU A 158 13.36 -32.38 -17.05
N GLU A 159 12.20 -32.09 -16.45
CA GLU A 159 12.03 -31.91 -15.01
C GLU A 159 12.31 -33.17 -14.18
N ASN A 160 12.29 -34.36 -14.78
CA ASN A 160 12.76 -35.58 -14.12
C ASN A 160 14.19 -35.45 -13.57
N GLN A 161 14.98 -34.49 -14.06
CA GLN A 161 16.31 -34.16 -13.56
C GLN A 161 16.30 -33.01 -12.54
N ASN A 162 15.34 -32.07 -12.62
CA ASN A 162 15.20 -30.93 -11.72
C ASN A 162 13.73 -30.40 -11.67
N PRO A 163 12.92 -30.80 -10.66
CA PRO A 163 11.48 -30.56 -10.66
C PRO A 163 11.07 -29.08 -10.49
N TYR A 164 11.98 -28.21 -10.08
CA TYR A 164 11.68 -26.80 -9.83
C TYR A 164 12.07 -25.86 -10.98
N LEU A 165 12.76 -26.37 -12.00
CA LEU A 165 13.41 -25.54 -13.01
C LEU A 165 12.42 -24.78 -13.90
N HIS A 166 11.28 -25.40 -14.21
CA HIS A 166 10.36 -24.89 -15.22
C HIS A 166 8.97 -24.51 -14.69
N LYS A 167 8.70 -24.69 -13.39
CA LYS A 167 7.39 -24.40 -12.78
C LYS A 167 6.87 -22.99 -13.09
N ASN A 168 7.71 -21.97 -12.92
CA ASN A 168 7.32 -20.57 -13.17
C ASN A 168 7.04 -20.29 -14.65
N ALA A 169 7.85 -20.86 -15.56
CA ALA A 169 7.66 -20.68 -17.00
C ALA A 169 6.30 -21.24 -17.44
N LYS A 170 5.92 -22.42 -16.93
CA LYS A 170 4.60 -23.03 -17.18
C LYS A 170 3.46 -22.15 -16.70
N ILE A 171 3.53 -21.64 -15.46
CA ILE A 171 2.49 -20.78 -14.87
C ILE A 171 2.31 -19.51 -15.70
N LEU A 172 3.41 -18.81 -16.01
CA LEU A 172 3.35 -17.55 -16.75
C LEU A 172 2.87 -17.74 -18.19
N ALA A 173 3.30 -18.80 -18.86
CA ALA A 173 2.85 -19.12 -20.22
C ALA A 173 1.36 -19.50 -20.26
N CYS A 174 0.87 -20.31 -19.32
CA CYS A 174 -0.55 -20.62 -19.20
C CYS A 174 -1.39 -19.35 -18.94
N ARG A 175 -0.89 -18.43 -18.12
CA ARG A 175 -1.54 -17.12 -17.90
C ARG A 175 -1.60 -16.30 -19.18
N ALA A 176 -0.52 -16.27 -19.97
CA ALA A 176 -0.46 -15.59 -21.26
C ALA A 176 -1.45 -16.19 -22.27
N VAL A 177 -1.55 -17.52 -22.39
CA VAL A 177 -2.56 -18.16 -23.27
C VAL A 177 -3.97 -17.78 -22.88
N ARG A 178 -4.29 -17.77 -21.58
CA ARG A 178 -5.61 -17.34 -21.12
C ARG A 178 -5.93 -15.92 -21.49
N LYS A 179 -4.96 -15.02 -21.38
CA LYS A 179 -5.15 -13.62 -21.76
C LYS A 179 -5.51 -13.49 -23.24
N LEU A 180 -4.84 -14.25 -24.11
CA LEU A 180 -5.15 -14.26 -25.54
C LEU A 180 -6.60 -14.64 -25.88
N ALA A 181 -7.33 -15.32 -24.98
CA ALA A 181 -8.74 -15.62 -25.18
C ALA A 181 -9.67 -14.38 -25.10
N HIS A 182 -9.22 -13.28 -24.48
CA HIS A 182 -10.02 -12.06 -24.37
C HIS A 182 -10.19 -11.37 -25.73
N SER A 183 -11.34 -10.71 -25.92
CA SER A 183 -11.70 -10.02 -27.17
C SER A 183 -10.69 -8.95 -27.60
N GLU A 184 -10.02 -8.30 -26.65
CA GLU A 184 -8.99 -7.29 -26.90
C GLU A 184 -7.78 -7.82 -27.68
N HIS A 185 -7.51 -9.14 -27.59
CA HIS A 185 -6.39 -9.79 -28.26
C HIS A 185 -6.79 -10.63 -29.49
N ALA A 186 -8.05 -10.53 -29.96
CA ALA A 186 -8.54 -11.31 -31.09
C ALA A 186 -7.70 -11.11 -32.38
N LYS A 187 -7.18 -9.89 -32.60
CA LYS A 187 -6.29 -9.59 -33.73
C LYS A 187 -4.98 -10.39 -33.67
N ILE A 188 -4.43 -10.59 -32.47
CA ILE A 188 -3.21 -11.36 -32.26
C ILE A 188 -3.45 -12.82 -32.61
N LEU A 189 -4.55 -13.41 -32.12
CA LEU A 189 -4.93 -14.77 -32.46
C LEU A 189 -5.14 -14.96 -33.96
N SER A 190 -5.82 -14.02 -34.62
CA SER A 190 -6.12 -14.10 -36.06
C SER A 190 -4.87 -14.13 -36.96
N ALA A 191 -3.76 -13.58 -36.47
CA ALA A 191 -2.48 -13.55 -37.17
C ALA A 191 -1.65 -14.84 -37.01
N LEU A 192 -2.03 -15.73 -36.08
CA LEU A 192 -1.31 -16.98 -35.86
C LEU A 192 -1.60 -18.01 -36.96
N PRO A 193 -0.70 -18.97 -37.20
CA PRO A 193 -0.91 -20.05 -38.16
C PRO A 193 -2.22 -20.79 -37.90
N LEU A 194 -2.98 -21.05 -38.97
CA LEU A 194 -4.20 -21.87 -38.92
C LEU A 194 -3.90 -23.35 -39.15
N THR A 195 -2.83 -23.65 -39.89
CA THR A 195 -2.39 -25.01 -40.20
C THR A 195 -1.36 -25.50 -39.19
N VAL A 196 -1.29 -26.82 -39.03
CA VAL A 196 -0.27 -27.45 -38.22
C VAL A 196 1.10 -27.26 -38.86
N VAL A 197 2.03 -26.71 -38.09
CA VAL A 197 3.43 -26.51 -38.45
C VAL A 197 4.33 -27.10 -37.35
N THR A 198 5.64 -27.07 -37.52
CA THR A 198 6.55 -27.45 -36.43
C THR A 198 6.48 -26.43 -35.28
N LEU A 199 6.83 -26.82 -34.05
CA LEU A 199 6.93 -25.91 -32.90
C LEU A 199 7.90 -24.75 -33.17
N GLU A 200 8.95 -25.00 -33.95
CA GLU A 200 9.92 -23.99 -34.34
C GLU A 200 9.31 -22.95 -35.30
N GLU A 201 8.62 -23.40 -36.35
CA GLU A 201 7.90 -22.50 -37.26
C GLU A 201 6.80 -21.73 -36.55
N TYR A 202 6.04 -22.39 -35.66
CA TYR A 202 4.99 -21.75 -34.88
C TYR A 202 5.56 -20.66 -33.98
N ARG A 203 6.69 -20.93 -33.30
CA ARG A 203 7.40 -19.93 -32.50
C ARG A 203 7.85 -18.74 -33.35
N HIS A 204 8.39 -18.96 -34.54
CA HIS A 204 8.81 -17.87 -35.42
C HIS A 204 7.61 -17.01 -35.87
N ALA A 205 6.49 -17.64 -36.21
CA ALA A 205 5.24 -16.94 -36.49
C ALA A 205 4.78 -16.13 -35.27
N PHE A 206 4.82 -16.72 -34.07
CA PHE A 206 4.45 -16.05 -32.83
C PHE A 206 5.33 -14.82 -32.56
N ILE A 207 6.65 -14.93 -32.67
CA ILE A 207 7.58 -13.78 -32.50
C ILE A 207 7.31 -12.67 -33.52
N ARG A 208 6.98 -13.04 -34.76
CA ARG A 208 6.71 -12.07 -35.84
C ARG A 208 5.45 -11.26 -35.58
N PHE A 209 4.39 -11.89 -35.08
CA PHE A 209 3.07 -11.29 -34.95
C PHE A 209 2.77 -10.76 -33.54
N VAL A 210 3.45 -11.27 -32.51
CA VAL A 210 3.21 -10.91 -31.11
C VAL A 210 4.38 -10.08 -30.58
N LYS A 211 4.21 -8.75 -30.60
CA LYS A 211 5.22 -7.79 -30.10
C LYS A 211 5.01 -7.36 -28.65
N ASP A 212 3.84 -7.65 -28.09
CA ASP A 212 3.51 -7.25 -26.73
C ASP A 212 4.39 -8.00 -25.71
N GLU A 213 4.95 -7.26 -24.75
CA GLU A 213 5.77 -7.82 -23.67
C GLU A 213 4.98 -8.82 -22.82
N GLU A 214 3.66 -8.64 -22.73
CA GLU A 214 2.77 -9.48 -21.95
C GLU A 214 2.78 -10.96 -22.39
N PHE A 215 3.05 -11.24 -23.66
CA PHE A 215 3.06 -12.60 -24.23
C PHE A 215 4.47 -13.19 -24.36
N GLN A 216 5.52 -12.47 -23.93
CA GLN A 216 6.88 -13.00 -23.88
C GLN A 216 7.04 -14.30 -23.08
N PRO A 217 6.25 -14.57 -22.01
CA PRO A 217 6.31 -15.86 -21.34
C PRO A 217 6.05 -17.07 -22.24
N LEU A 218 5.24 -16.95 -23.29
CA LEU A 218 5.01 -18.03 -24.26
C LEU A 218 6.25 -18.28 -25.12
N ILE A 219 6.89 -17.22 -25.60
CA ILE A 219 8.14 -17.30 -26.37
C ILE A 219 9.23 -17.95 -25.50
N ALA A 220 9.34 -17.55 -24.23
CA ALA A 220 10.27 -18.15 -23.28
C ALA A 220 10.00 -19.65 -23.07
N LEU A 221 8.73 -20.06 -22.94
CA LEU A 221 8.36 -21.47 -22.83
C LEU A 221 8.74 -22.26 -24.09
N PHE A 222 8.45 -21.72 -25.28
CA PHE A 222 8.82 -22.35 -26.55
C PHE A 222 10.33 -22.48 -26.71
N ASN A 223 11.10 -21.45 -26.32
CA ASN A 223 12.56 -21.50 -26.31
C ASN A 223 13.08 -22.63 -25.40
N LEU A 224 12.52 -22.76 -24.20
CA LEU A 224 12.89 -23.82 -23.26
C LEU A 224 12.54 -25.21 -23.82
N ALA A 225 11.35 -25.37 -24.40
CA ALA A 225 10.90 -26.64 -24.98
C ALA A 225 11.68 -27.06 -26.24
N LEU A 226 12.23 -26.09 -26.98
CA LEU A 226 13.14 -26.32 -28.12
C LEU A 226 14.61 -26.47 -27.69
N GLY A 227 14.94 -26.24 -26.41
CA GLY A 227 16.33 -26.25 -25.93
C GLY A 227 17.16 -25.05 -26.39
N LEU A 228 16.54 -24.02 -26.99
CA LEU A 228 17.20 -22.79 -27.44
C LEU A 228 17.68 -21.92 -26.28
N THR A 229 16.99 -22.02 -25.15
CA THR A 229 17.42 -21.44 -23.88
C THR A 229 17.55 -22.58 -22.89
N GLN A 230 18.69 -22.69 -22.23
CA GLN A 230 18.74 -23.54 -21.04
C GLN A 230 17.84 -22.89 -20.00
N GLY A 231 17.02 -23.70 -19.33
CA GLY A 231 16.42 -23.27 -18.08
C GLY A 231 17.54 -22.69 -17.25
N LYS A 232 17.44 -21.43 -16.85
CA LYS A 232 18.35 -20.91 -15.84
C LYS A 232 18.09 -21.82 -14.65
N GLU A 233 18.96 -22.80 -14.44
CA GLU A 233 19.15 -23.35 -13.12
C GLU A 233 19.18 -22.10 -12.27
N LYS A 234 18.34 -22.06 -11.24
CA LYS A 234 18.74 -21.27 -10.10
C LYS A 234 20.10 -21.86 -9.78
N GLY A 235 21.15 -21.26 -10.34
CA GLY A 235 22.48 -21.77 -10.16
C GLY A 235 22.63 -21.86 -8.66
N LYS A 236 23.57 -22.64 -8.22
CA LYS A 236 24.13 -22.35 -6.89
C LYS A 236 24.68 -20.90 -6.82
N GLY A 237 24.72 -20.18 -7.96
CA GLY A 237 24.80 -18.72 -8.11
C GLY A 237 23.46 -17.96 -8.29
N GLY A 238 22.33 -18.52 -7.87
CA GLY A 238 21.22 -17.71 -7.38
C GLY A 238 21.83 -16.91 -6.25
N GLY A 239 22.16 -15.64 -6.55
CA GLY A 239 23.01 -14.78 -5.74
C GLY A 239 22.72 -15.09 -4.32
N LYS A 240 23.72 -15.67 -3.63
CA LYS A 240 23.58 -16.35 -2.34
C LYS A 240 22.46 -15.64 -1.63
N ARG A 241 21.30 -16.32 -1.57
CA ARG A 241 20.40 -16.13 -0.46
C ARG A 241 21.39 -16.03 0.70
N ASN A 242 21.48 -14.87 1.33
CA ASN A 242 21.81 -14.85 2.73
C ASN A 242 20.64 -15.60 3.40
N GLN A 243 20.59 -16.93 3.23
CA GLN A 243 20.61 -17.77 4.41
C GLN A 243 21.81 -17.24 5.16
N ASN A 244 21.54 -16.27 6.03
CA ASN A 244 22.54 -15.76 6.94
C ASN A 244 23.11 -17.06 7.54
N PRO A 245 24.39 -17.39 7.35
CA PRO A 245 25.00 -18.57 8.00
C PRO A 245 24.89 -18.48 9.54
N PHE A 246 24.42 -17.32 10.00
CA PHE A 246 24.12 -16.89 11.34
C PHE A 246 22.70 -17.25 11.85
N LYS A 247 21.80 -17.86 11.05
CA LYS A 247 20.51 -18.37 11.59
C LYS A 247 20.75 -19.71 12.29
N LYS A 248 20.95 -19.67 13.62
CA LYS A 248 20.68 -20.84 14.47
C LYS A 248 19.19 -21.21 14.39
N PRO A 249 18.79 -22.44 14.77
CA PRO A 249 17.38 -22.83 14.83
C PRO A 249 16.57 -21.77 15.59
N ARG A 250 15.42 -21.38 15.02
CA ARG A 250 14.47 -20.49 15.67
C ARG A 250 14.07 -21.09 17.01
N GLN A 251 14.31 -20.37 18.10
CA GLN A 251 13.68 -20.71 19.36
C GLN A 251 12.34 -20.00 19.37
N THR A 252 11.28 -20.78 19.12
CA THR A 252 9.91 -20.31 19.25
C THR A 252 9.53 -20.40 20.72
N VAL A 253 9.19 -19.27 21.32
CA VAL A 253 8.56 -19.24 22.65
C VAL A 253 7.10 -18.87 22.43
N GLU A 254 6.21 -19.80 22.77
CA GLU A 254 4.76 -19.57 22.72
C GLU A 254 4.31 -19.10 24.10
N PHE A 255 3.66 -17.94 24.15
CA PHE A 255 3.00 -17.44 25.35
C PHE A 255 1.50 -17.58 25.17
N GLY A 256 0.85 -18.29 26.09
CA GLY A 256 -0.60 -18.38 26.13
C GLY A 256 -1.08 -19.17 27.34
N ASP A 257 -2.20 -18.73 27.90
CA ASP A 257 -2.98 -19.51 28.85
C ASP A 257 -3.61 -20.70 28.11
N ASP A 258 -3.57 -21.91 28.68
CA ASP A 258 -4.08 -23.12 28.01
C ASP A 258 -5.58 -23.05 27.71
N ASP A 259 -6.30 -22.13 28.36
CA ASP A 259 -7.75 -21.94 28.23
C ASP A 259 -8.17 -20.98 27.09
N GLU A 260 -7.24 -20.22 26.46
CA GLU A 260 -7.55 -19.34 25.32
C GLU A 260 -6.60 -19.57 24.11
N PRO A 261 -6.81 -20.65 23.31
CA PRO A 261 -5.94 -20.98 22.18
C PRO A 261 -5.91 -19.93 21.06
N ALA A 262 -6.85 -18.97 21.06
CA ALA A 262 -6.95 -17.92 20.05
C ALA A 262 -5.97 -16.74 20.25
N LYS A 263 -5.26 -16.65 21.39
CA LYS A 263 -4.34 -15.55 21.72
C LYS A 263 -2.91 -16.01 22.02
N ARG A 264 -2.46 -17.11 21.40
CA ARG A 264 -1.06 -17.54 21.55
C ARG A 264 -0.16 -16.59 20.75
N GLU A 265 0.55 -15.71 21.45
CA GLU A 265 1.58 -14.88 20.85
C GLU A 265 2.81 -15.75 20.60
N ARG A 266 3.21 -15.84 19.34
CA ARG A 266 4.41 -16.56 18.92
C ARG A 266 5.56 -15.57 18.79
N ILE A 267 6.55 -15.70 19.66
CA ILE A 267 7.78 -14.92 19.60
C ILE A 267 8.90 -15.83 19.10
N ASP A 268 9.39 -15.57 17.90
CA ASP A 268 10.59 -16.24 17.38
C ASP A 268 11.83 -15.40 17.75
N VAL A 269 12.69 -15.93 18.62
CA VAL A 269 13.99 -15.32 18.95
C VAL A 269 15.00 -15.72 17.88
N ILE A 270 15.59 -14.73 17.19
CA ILE A 270 16.60 -14.91 16.14
C ILE A 270 17.92 -14.32 16.62
N THR A 271 18.87 -15.18 16.99
CA THR A 271 20.23 -14.77 17.37
C THR A 271 21.18 -14.86 16.17
N TYR A 272 21.87 -13.77 15.81
CA TYR A 272 22.91 -13.73 14.78
C TYR A 272 24.31 -13.88 15.40
N THR A 273 25.17 -14.73 14.82
CA THR A 273 26.59 -14.86 15.21
C THR A 273 27.50 -13.82 14.53
N LYS A 274 28.70 -13.61 15.09
CA LYS A 274 29.73 -12.63 14.64
C LYS A 274 30.09 -12.81 13.15
N GLY A 275 30.06 -11.72 12.37
CA GLY A 275 30.32 -11.74 10.92
C GLY A 275 31.75 -12.15 10.53
N SER A 276 31.98 -12.53 9.26
CA SER A 276 33.33 -12.91 8.79
C SER A 276 34.29 -11.71 8.72
N ILE A 277 35.62 -11.94 8.83
CA ILE A 277 36.65 -10.87 8.82
C ILE A 277 36.54 -9.96 7.58
N ALA A 278 36.17 -10.51 6.42
CA ALA A 278 35.98 -9.75 5.19
C ALA A 278 34.77 -8.81 5.26
N GLU A 279 33.67 -9.26 5.87
CA GLU A 279 32.45 -8.46 6.07
C GLU A 279 32.64 -7.41 7.18
N GLN A 280 33.38 -7.73 8.23
CA GLN A 280 33.80 -6.75 9.25
C GLN A 280 34.62 -5.63 8.61
N LYS A 281 35.56 -5.96 7.70
CA LYS A 281 36.30 -4.95 6.92
C LYS A 281 35.39 -4.11 6.01
N ALA A 282 34.38 -4.72 5.38
CA ALA A 282 33.43 -4.00 4.53
C ALA A 282 32.51 -3.06 5.33
N ARG A 283 32.04 -3.49 6.50
CA ARG A 283 31.20 -2.70 7.40
C ARG A 283 31.97 -1.59 8.12
N LYS A 284 33.23 -1.85 8.45
CA LYS A 284 34.16 -0.82 8.95
C LYS A 284 34.45 0.23 7.89
N LYS A 285 34.47 -0.15 6.61
CA LYS A 285 34.53 0.79 5.47
C LYS A 285 33.24 1.60 5.27
N SER A 286 32.09 1.08 5.69
CA SER A 286 30.81 1.81 5.67
C SER A 286 30.50 2.59 6.96
N LEU A 287 31.51 2.80 7.80
CA LEU A 287 31.44 3.58 9.04
C LEU A 287 30.47 3.02 10.12
N CYS A 288 30.12 1.73 10.07
CA CYS A 288 29.42 1.09 11.19
C CYS A 288 30.36 0.98 12.41
N ALA A 289 29.82 1.14 13.61
CA ALA A 289 30.62 1.04 14.82
C ALA A 289 31.04 -0.42 15.08
N PRO A 290 32.29 -0.71 15.50
CA PRO A 290 32.82 -2.08 15.61
C PRO A 290 31.94 -3.04 16.44
N ASP A 291 31.36 -2.53 17.51
CA ASP A 291 30.46 -3.18 18.45
C ASP A 291 29.11 -3.61 17.84
N GLU A 292 28.61 -2.89 16.83
CA GLU A 292 27.35 -3.22 16.12
C GLU A 292 27.44 -4.51 15.30
N PHE A 293 28.64 -5.03 15.03
CA PHE A 293 28.84 -6.25 14.25
C PHE A 293 29.81 -7.25 14.89
N GLU A 294 30.45 -6.89 16.00
CA GLU A 294 31.31 -7.78 16.77
C GLU A 294 30.56 -8.58 17.85
N SER A 295 29.37 -8.13 18.27
CA SER A 295 28.49 -8.81 19.23
C SER A 295 27.39 -9.62 18.52
N ALA A 296 26.92 -10.69 19.17
CA ALA A 296 25.77 -11.45 18.67
C ALA A 296 24.49 -10.63 18.91
N GLN A 297 23.70 -10.38 17.86
CA GLN A 297 22.45 -9.62 17.97
C GLN A 297 21.24 -10.56 18.06
N GLU A 298 20.37 -10.33 19.04
CA GLU A 298 19.09 -11.03 19.18
C GLU A 298 17.96 -10.15 18.65
N PHE A 299 17.14 -10.72 17.75
CA PHE A 299 15.94 -10.09 17.22
C PHE A 299 14.72 -10.87 17.67
N LEU A 300 13.68 -10.15 18.10
CA LEU A 300 12.38 -10.72 18.42
C LEU A 300 11.45 -10.50 17.22
N ASP A 301 11.05 -11.58 16.56
CA ASP A 301 10.08 -11.54 15.46
C ASP A 301 8.71 -11.94 16.05
N CYS A 302 7.85 -10.94 16.26
CA CYS A 302 6.49 -11.13 16.77
C CYS A 302 5.54 -11.22 15.57
N SER A 303 5.13 -12.44 15.20
CA SER A 303 4.14 -12.63 14.13
C SER A 303 2.75 -12.83 14.74
N GLU A 304 1.84 -11.88 14.51
CA GLU A 304 0.40 -12.13 14.71
C GLU A 304 -0.12 -13.06 13.59
N PRO A 305 -1.01 -14.02 13.88
CA PRO A 305 -1.61 -14.88 12.87
C PRO A 305 -2.68 -14.12 12.08
N GLY A 306 -2.24 -13.25 11.16
CA GLY A 306 -3.09 -12.55 10.20
C GLY A 306 -2.97 -13.13 8.77
N PRO A 307 -3.94 -12.85 7.88
CA PRO A 307 -3.83 -13.19 6.47
C PRO A 307 -2.56 -12.57 5.88
N ASP A 308 -1.87 -13.31 5.01
CA ASP A 308 -0.60 -12.91 4.40
C ASP A 308 -0.66 -11.44 3.95
N PRO A 309 0.07 -10.52 4.64
CA PRO A 309 -0.01 -9.09 4.37
C PRO A 309 0.47 -8.73 2.96
N SER A 310 1.05 -9.70 2.24
CA SER A 310 1.46 -9.54 0.86
C SER A 310 0.36 -9.66 -0.18
N GLY A 311 -0.83 -10.16 0.18
CA GLY A 311 -1.95 -10.29 -0.77
C GLY A 311 -1.61 -11.09 -2.04
N GLY A 312 -0.67 -12.04 -1.96
CA GLY A 312 -0.21 -12.83 -3.12
C GLY A 312 0.82 -12.13 -4.02
N LEU A 313 1.38 -10.99 -3.61
CA LEU A 313 2.46 -10.32 -4.34
C LEU A 313 3.78 -11.06 -4.19
N SER A 314 4.53 -11.19 -5.28
CA SER A 314 5.87 -11.80 -5.21
C SER A 314 6.81 -10.94 -4.32
N PRO A 315 7.79 -11.55 -3.63
CA PRO A 315 8.73 -10.79 -2.78
C PRO A 315 9.48 -9.66 -3.50
N GLY A 316 9.71 -9.79 -4.81
CA GLY A 316 10.29 -8.72 -5.63
C GLY A 316 9.35 -7.55 -5.81
N GLN A 317 8.05 -7.81 -6.03
CA GLN A 317 7.03 -6.76 -6.09
C GLN A 317 6.84 -6.10 -4.73
N GLN A 318 6.86 -6.87 -3.63
CA GLN A 318 6.83 -6.33 -2.28
C GLN A 318 8.03 -5.40 -2.02
N TYR A 319 9.24 -5.81 -2.42
CA TYR A 319 10.44 -4.96 -2.29
C TYR A 319 10.32 -3.68 -3.11
N ILE A 320 9.82 -3.74 -4.35
CA ILE A 320 9.63 -2.56 -5.18
C ILE A 320 8.56 -1.64 -4.56
N ILE A 321 7.42 -2.18 -4.13
CA ILE A 321 6.36 -1.40 -3.47
C ILE A 321 6.88 -0.79 -2.17
N ALA A 322 7.61 -1.54 -1.35
CA ALA A 322 8.23 -1.04 -0.12
C ALA A 322 9.27 0.05 -0.42
N LYS A 323 10.08 -0.11 -1.47
CA LYS A 323 11.04 0.91 -1.92
C LYS A 323 10.35 2.16 -2.46
N MET A 324 9.26 2.01 -3.21
CA MET A 324 8.44 3.12 -3.70
C MET A 324 7.76 3.84 -2.53
N ALA A 325 7.22 3.11 -1.56
CA ALA A 325 6.64 3.66 -0.35
C ALA A 325 7.70 4.38 0.49
N ALA A 326 8.88 3.78 0.70
CA ALA A 326 9.98 4.40 1.41
C ALA A 326 10.50 5.66 0.69
N SER A 327 10.60 5.63 -0.64
CA SER A 327 10.96 6.80 -1.44
C SER A 327 9.90 7.88 -1.39
N ALA A 328 8.60 7.52 -1.43
CA ALA A 328 7.51 8.46 -1.28
C ALA A 328 7.49 9.10 0.11
N ILE A 329 7.71 8.31 1.17
CA ILE A 329 7.88 8.79 2.54
C ILE A 329 9.09 9.73 2.62
N ALA A 330 10.23 9.35 2.04
CA ALA A 330 11.43 10.18 2.04
C ALA A 330 11.21 11.52 1.32
N LEU A 331 10.53 11.53 0.18
CA LEU A 331 10.15 12.75 -0.55
C LEU A 331 9.15 13.59 0.26
N HIS A 332 8.13 12.96 0.83
CA HIS A 332 7.15 13.64 1.68
C HIS A 332 7.81 14.30 2.91
N ASN A 333 8.83 13.64 3.47
CA ASN A 333 9.59 14.16 4.61
C ASN A 333 10.47 15.37 4.25
N GLN A 334 10.80 15.59 2.97
CA GLN A 334 11.58 16.75 2.55
C GLN A 334 10.76 18.06 2.57
N ARG A 335 9.42 17.97 2.54
CA ARG A 335 8.49 19.11 2.68
C ARG A 335 8.85 20.33 1.83
N LEU A 336 9.31 20.07 0.60
CA LEU A 336 9.77 21.12 -0.29
C LEU A 336 8.64 22.12 -0.59
N ALA A 337 9.00 23.39 -0.80
CA ALA A 337 8.04 24.44 -1.16
C ALA A 337 7.25 24.07 -2.43
N THR A 338 7.92 23.39 -3.37
CA THR A 338 7.40 22.94 -4.67
C THR A 338 6.96 21.47 -4.67
N ASP A 339 6.57 20.93 -3.52
CA ASP A 339 6.07 19.56 -3.44
C ASP A 339 4.86 19.37 -4.39
N TRP A 340 4.94 18.35 -5.23
CA TRP A 340 3.92 18.05 -6.23
C TRP A 340 2.56 17.77 -5.60
N ASP A 341 2.51 17.36 -4.33
CA ASP A 341 1.28 17.11 -3.59
C ASP A 341 0.60 18.37 -3.03
N GLN A 342 1.25 19.52 -3.10
CA GLN A 342 0.66 20.81 -2.73
C GLN A 342 -0.21 21.38 -3.85
N LEU A 343 -1.21 22.15 -3.44
CA LEU A 343 -1.95 23.01 -4.35
C LEU A 343 -1.09 24.24 -4.68
N THR A 344 -1.00 24.57 -5.95
CA THR A 344 -0.43 25.84 -6.41
C THR A 344 -1.34 26.99 -6.00
N SER A 345 -0.78 28.21 -5.94
CA SER A 345 -1.58 29.42 -5.72
C SER A 345 -2.77 29.45 -6.65
N HIS A 346 -2.58 29.30 -7.96
CA HIS A 346 -3.65 29.23 -8.96
C HIS A 346 -4.75 28.21 -8.61
N GLU A 347 -4.37 26.97 -8.28
CA GLU A 347 -5.33 25.91 -7.92
C GLU A 347 -6.17 26.27 -6.68
N ILE A 348 -5.59 26.96 -5.69
CA ILE A 348 -6.28 27.38 -4.46
C ILE A 348 -7.43 28.35 -4.76
N GLY A 349 -7.27 29.27 -5.71
CA GLY A 349 -8.28 30.33 -5.92
C GLY A 349 -9.30 29.97 -6.95
N VAL A 350 -8.93 29.13 -7.91
CA VAL A 350 -9.93 28.39 -8.69
C VAL A 350 -10.84 27.64 -7.70
N PHE A 351 -10.26 26.92 -6.72
CA PHE A 351 -11.05 26.25 -5.68
C PHE A 351 -11.88 27.22 -4.83
N LEU A 352 -11.30 28.29 -4.27
CA LEU A 352 -12.03 29.23 -3.42
C LEU A 352 -13.15 29.97 -4.17
N LYS A 353 -12.93 30.32 -5.44
CA LYS A 353 -13.92 30.93 -6.33
C LYS A 353 -15.08 29.98 -6.60
N GLU A 354 -14.79 28.73 -6.94
CA GLU A 354 -15.82 27.72 -7.20
C GLU A 354 -16.54 27.29 -5.93
N LEU A 355 -15.86 27.26 -4.79
CA LEU A 355 -16.46 27.00 -3.50
C LEU A 355 -17.47 28.10 -3.12
N LYS A 356 -17.13 29.37 -3.35
CA LYS A 356 -18.07 30.50 -3.19
C LYS A 356 -19.27 30.35 -4.11
N ARG A 357 -19.09 29.99 -5.38
CA ARG A 357 -20.19 29.74 -6.33
C ARG A 357 -21.09 28.59 -5.86
N LEU A 358 -20.49 27.48 -5.43
CA LEU A 358 -21.19 26.31 -4.91
C LEU A 358 -22.08 26.66 -3.70
N ALA A 359 -21.60 27.55 -2.82
CA ALA A 359 -22.36 28.01 -1.65
C ALA A 359 -23.64 28.81 -1.99
N ILE A 360 -23.77 29.35 -3.21
CA ILE A 360 -24.94 30.13 -3.66
C ILE A 360 -25.95 29.27 -4.39
N ARG A 361 -25.52 28.15 -4.99
CA ARG A 361 -26.39 27.28 -5.77
C ARG A 361 -27.44 26.60 -4.89
N ASP A 362 -28.60 26.34 -5.48
CA ASP A 362 -29.73 25.65 -4.86
C ASP A 362 -30.06 24.33 -5.59
N ASP A 363 -29.02 23.67 -6.09
CA ASP A 363 -29.08 22.36 -6.71
C ASP A 363 -28.41 21.29 -5.85
N ASP A 364 -28.44 20.06 -6.35
CA ASP A 364 -27.85 18.88 -5.71
C ASP A 364 -26.74 18.30 -6.59
N ILE A 365 -25.64 17.87 -5.97
CA ILE A 365 -24.56 17.12 -6.61
C ILE A 365 -24.57 15.73 -5.99
N CYS A 366 -24.85 14.71 -6.79
CA CYS A 366 -24.97 13.32 -6.33
C CYS A 366 -25.93 13.14 -5.13
N GLY A 367 -27.03 13.91 -5.09
CA GLY A 367 -28.02 13.86 -4.01
C GLY A 367 -27.64 14.64 -2.74
N VAL A 368 -26.52 15.37 -2.74
CA VAL A 368 -26.11 16.28 -1.67
C VAL A 368 -26.39 17.73 -2.09
N LYS A 369 -27.09 18.49 -1.24
CA LYS A 369 -27.34 19.93 -1.45
C LYS A 369 -26.03 20.70 -1.62
N SER A 370 -25.93 21.54 -2.65
CA SER A 370 -24.70 22.31 -2.94
C SER A 370 -24.21 23.15 -1.75
N GLN A 371 -25.12 23.75 -0.97
CA GLN A 371 -24.77 24.49 0.25
C GLN A 371 -24.19 23.59 1.35
N GLU A 372 -24.67 22.34 1.44
CA GLU A 372 -24.14 21.32 2.35
C GLU A 372 -22.71 20.94 1.95
N LEU A 373 -22.51 20.64 0.67
CA LEU A 373 -21.20 20.29 0.13
C LEU A 373 -20.20 21.44 0.25
N ALA A 374 -20.62 22.68 -0.03
CA ALA A 374 -19.77 23.87 0.15
C ALA A 374 -19.33 24.06 1.61
N THR A 375 -20.25 23.86 2.55
CA THR A 375 -19.94 23.91 3.99
C THR A 375 -18.93 22.82 4.38
N PHE A 376 -19.12 21.59 3.88
CA PHE A 376 -18.21 20.47 4.10
C PHE A 376 -16.80 20.76 3.57
N LEU A 377 -16.68 21.18 2.31
CA LEU A 377 -15.40 21.49 1.68
C LEU A 377 -14.71 22.69 2.34
N ALA A 378 -15.46 23.70 2.77
CA ALA A 378 -14.92 24.83 3.54
C ALA A 378 -14.30 24.36 4.86
N ILE A 379 -15.00 23.50 5.60
CA ILE A 379 -14.46 22.93 6.86
C ILE A 379 -13.19 22.13 6.57
N VAL A 380 -13.19 21.23 5.58
CA VAL A 380 -12.01 20.43 5.21
C VAL A 380 -10.81 21.32 4.90
N PHE A 381 -11.00 22.35 4.08
CA PHE A 381 -9.91 23.24 3.64
C PHE A 381 -9.37 24.11 4.78
N TRP A 382 -10.26 24.82 5.50
CA TRP A 382 -9.86 25.81 6.51
C TRP A 382 -9.46 25.23 7.86
N THR A 383 -9.60 23.92 8.06
CA THR A 383 -9.15 23.24 9.30
C THR A 383 -8.16 22.12 9.02
N SER A 384 -7.90 21.78 7.76
CA SER A 384 -7.15 20.58 7.36
C SER A 384 -7.70 19.28 7.96
N ALA A 385 -8.98 19.26 8.33
CA ALA A 385 -9.62 18.08 8.89
C ALA A 385 -9.70 16.95 7.86
N SER A 386 -9.68 15.70 8.36
CA SER A 386 -10.05 14.55 7.54
C SER A 386 -11.52 14.64 7.13
N THR A 387 -11.89 14.00 6.03
CA THR A 387 -13.28 13.93 5.54
C THR A 387 -14.23 13.42 6.62
N LYS A 388 -13.83 12.34 7.32
CA LYS A 388 -14.56 11.78 8.45
C LYS A 388 -14.72 12.78 9.59
N THR A 389 -13.68 13.52 9.95
CA THR A 389 -13.77 14.54 11.01
C THR A 389 -14.69 15.68 10.59
N ALA A 390 -14.51 16.20 9.38
CA ALA A 390 -15.30 17.29 8.83
C ALA A 390 -16.80 16.93 8.73
N ALA A 391 -17.13 15.74 8.23
CA ALA A 391 -18.52 15.26 8.12
C ALA A 391 -19.20 15.06 9.49
N ASN A 392 -18.43 14.84 10.56
CA ASN A 392 -18.95 14.70 11.92
C ASN A 392 -18.90 16.01 12.73
N THR A 393 -18.60 17.14 12.08
CA THR A 393 -18.57 18.44 12.76
C THR A 393 -19.96 18.81 13.28
N VAL A 394 -19.99 19.29 14.52
CA VAL A 394 -21.22 19.70 15.21
C VAL A 394 -21.22 21.20 15.47
N ARG A 395 -22.39 21.83 15.37
CA ARG A 395 -22.63 23.16 15.93
C ARG A 395 -22.81 23.00 17.44
N VAL A 396 -22.10 23.82 18.21
CA VAL A 396 -22.14 23.78 19.68
C VAL A 396 -22.56 25.15 20.24
N PRO A 397 -23.25 25.19 21.39
CA PRO A 397 -23.63 26.44 22.04
C PRO A 397 -22.44 27.16 22.68
N ALA A 398 -21.42 26.40 23.09
CA ALA A 398 -20.19 26.91 23.69
C ALA A 398 -19.05 25.91 23.46
N ALA A 399 -17.80 26.38 23.48
CA ALA A 399 -16.62 25.54 23.27
C ALA A 399 -16.53 24.36 24.26
N ALA A 400 -16.93 24.57 25.51
CA ALA A 400 -16.91 23.55 26.56
C ALA A 400 -17.89 22.39 26.29
N ALA A 401 -18.95 22.62 25.51
CA ALA A 401 -19.95 21.62 25.18
C ALA A 401 -19.54 20.73 23.98
N CYS A 402 -18.39 20.98 23.36
CA CYS A 402 -17.93 20.19 22.22
C CYS A 402 -17.27 18.90 22.69
N GLU A 403 -17.91 17.76 22.46
CA GLU A 403 -17.27 16.44 22.68
C GLU A 403 -16.50 15.94 21.47
N ALA A 404 -16.92 16.35 20.27
CA ALA A 404 -16.29 16.00 19.01
C ALA A 404 -14.83 16.51 18.90
N ALA A 405 -14.11 15.98 17.91
CA ALA A 405 -12.77 16.45 17.58
C ALA A 405 -12.76 17.86 16.97
N LEU A 406 -13.84 18.21 16.25
CA LEU A 406 -14.06 19.52 15.66
C LEU A 406 -15.51 19.93 15.87
N GLY A 407 -15.72 21.18 16.27
CA GLY A 407 -17.03 21.81 16.39
C GLY A 407 -17.01 23.25 15.90
N ILE A 408 -18.19 23.83 15.78
CA ILE A 408 -18.38 25.25 15.42
C ILE A 408 -19.22 25.91 16.51
N CYS A 409 -18.66 26.93 17.15
CA CYS A 409 -19.43 27.84 17.98
C CYS A 409 -19.91 28.99 17.09
N TRP A 410 -21.23 29.09 16.90
CA TRP A 410 -21.86 30.04 15.98
C TRP A 410 -22.93 30.87 16.69
N SER A 411 -22.51 32.02 17.22
CA SER A 411 -23.37 33.05 17.81
C SER A 411 -23.77 34.10 16.77
N SER A 412 -22.78 34.69 16.11
CA SER A 412 -22.93 35.67 15.01
C SER A 412 -21.88 35.38 13.93
N GLU A 413 -22.00 35.99 12.75
CA GLU A 413 -20.95 35.90 11.72
C GLU A 413 -19.62 36.53 12.18
N GLN A 414 -19.66 37.49 13.10
CA GLN A 414 -18.48 38.18 13.63
C GLN A 414 -17.79 37.41 14.76
N ASP A 415 -18.54 36.55 15.47
CA ASP A 415 -18.07 35.78 16.62
C ASP A 415 -17.98 34.28 16.34
N ALA A 416 -17.91 33.89 15.07
CA ALA A 416 -17.85 32.50 14.67
C ALA A 416 -16.46 31.91 14.94
N THR A 417 -16.42 30.80 15.67
CA THR A 417 -15.16 30.13 16.04
C THR A 417 -15.19 28.63 15.78
N TRP A 418 -14.05 28.10 15.31
CA TRP A 418 -13.73 26.68 15.37
C TRP A 418 -13.49 26.27 16.80
N VAL A 419 -14.02 25.12 17.22
CA VAL A 419 -13.69 24.47 18.49
C VAL A 419 -12.85 23.24 18.16
N ILE A 420 -11.56 23.30 18.48
CA ILE A 420 -10.58 22.31 18.04
C ILE A 420 -10.11 21.48 19.23
N LYS A 421 -10.14 20.15 19.06
CA LYS A 421 -9.41 19.23 19.93
C LYS A 421 -8.02 18.98 19.32
N PRO A 422 -6.94 19.53 19.93
CA PRO A 422 -5.61 19.36 19.38
C PRO A 422 -5.14 17.91 19.43
N PHE A 423 -4.13 17.60 18.62
CA PHE A 423 -3.39 16.35 18.78
C PHE A 423 -2.53 16.45 20.05
N VAL A 424 -2.76 15.55 21.00
CA VAL A 424 -2.01 15.51 22.27
C VAL A 424 -1.37 14.13 22.41
N PRO A 425 -0.07 14.05 22.77
CA PRO A 425 0.59 12.78 23.02
C PRO A 425 -0.08 12.02 24.16
N ARG A 426 -0.26 10.70 24.01
CA ARG A 426 -0.74 9.84 25.10
C ARG A 426 0.40 9.56 26.06
N LEU A 427 0.28 10.02 27.31
CA LEU A 427 1.22 9.70 28.38
C LEU A 427 0.81 8.36 29.04
N LYS A 428 1.73 7.40 29.09
CA LYS A 428 1.51 6.09 29.72
C LYS A 428 1.93 6.04 31.20
N LEU A 429 2.68 7.04 31.68
CA LEU A 429 3.26 7.04 33.02
C LEU A 429 2.47 7.95 33.96
N VAL A 430 2.25 7.47 35.19
CA VAL A 430 1.71 8.27 36.30
C VAL A 430 2.81 9.24 36.76
N PRO A 431 2.61 10.57 36.67
CA PRO A 431 3.62 11.52 37.09
C PRO A 431 3.87 11.42 38.60
N LYS A 432 5.15 11.45 39.02
CA LYS A 432 5.49 11.66 40.44
C LYS A 432 5.09 13.09 40.85
N SER A 433 4.74 13.31 42.12
CA SER A 433 4.28 14.62 42.66
C SER A 433 5.19 15.82 42.30
N ILE A 434 6.50 15.60 42.18
CA ILE A 434 7.49 16.61 41.78
C ILE A 434 7.29 17.09 40.33
N LEU A 435 6.89 16.20 39.42
CA LEU A 435 6.62 16.55 38.02
C LEU A 435 5.33 17.36 37.91
N GLU A 436 4.33 17.06 38.73
CA GLU A 436 3.04 17.78 38.73
C GLU A 436 3.19 19.26 39.07
N ALA A 437 4.12 19.62 39.95
CA ALA A 437 4.42 21.01 40.29
C ALA A 437 5.03 21.81 39.11
N GLN A 438 5.56 21.13 38.10
CA GLN A 438 6.14 21.75 36.90
C GLN A 438 5.23 21.66 35.68
N ALA A 439 4.04 21.09 35.84
CA ALA A 439 3.09 20.90 34.77
C ALA A 439 2.58 22.23 34.21
N LEU A 440 2.60 22.35 32.89
CA LEU A 440 1.90 23.44 32.21
C LEU A 440 0.38 23.20 32.24
N PRO A 441 -0.44 24.27 32.36
CA PRO A 441 -1.88 24.17 32.25
C PRO A 441 -2.27 23.89 30.78
N LEU A 442 -2.59 22.64 30.48
CA LEU A 442 -2.98 22.25 29.14
C LEU A 442 -4.46 22.51 28.88
N ALA A 443 -4.76 23.02 27.70
CA ALA A 443 -6.12 23.07 27.21
C ALA A 443 -6.49 21.77 26.50
N VAL A 444 -7.61 21.17 26.91
CA VAL A 444 -8.18 19.99 26.24
C VAL A 444 -8.75 20.36 24.88
N ARG A 445 -9.27 21.59 24.75
CA ARG A 445 -9.79 22.21 23.54
C ARG A 445 -9.54 23.70 23.57
N PHE A 446 -9.48 24.31 22.40
CA PHE A 446 -9.38 25.75 22.27
C PHE A 446 -10.16 26.23 21.06
N THR A 447 -10.41 27.54 21.00
CA THR A 447 -11.11 28.17 19.90
C THR A 447 -10.15 28.93 19.00
N ILE A 448 -10.46 28.94 17.70
CA ILE A 448 -9.81 29.80 16.72
C ILE A 448 -10.90 30.43 15.84
N ASP A 449 -10.70 31.67 15.43
CA ASP A 449 -11.66 32.40 14.60
C ASP A 449 -11.86 31.74 13.25
N ILE A 450 -13.09 31.77 12.73
CA ILE A 450 -13.38 31.32 11.38
C ILE A 450 -13.01 32.45 10.40
N PRO A 451 -12.18 32.20 9.37
CA PRO A 451 -11.84 33.21 8.38
C PRO A 451 -13.10 33.76 7.68
N THR A 452 -13.11 35.05 7.34
CA THR A 452 -14.28 35.73 6.77
C THR A 452 -14.81 35.02 5.51
N GLU A 453 -13.93 34.50 4.67
CA GLU A 453 -14.27 33.72 3.47
C GLU A 453 -15.04 32.45 3.82
N ALA A 454 -14.65 31.77 4.90
CA ALA A 454 -15.30 30.55 5.38
C ALA A 454 -16.63 30.87 6.07
N THR A 455 -16.68 31.93 6.87
CA THR A 455 -17.89 32.42 7.55
C THR A 455 -19.01 32.69 6.55
N ALA A 456 -18.72 33.38 5.45
CA ALA A 456 -19.73 33.69 4.42
C ALA A 456 -20.34 32.43 3.76
N ILE A 457 -19.58 31.33 3.69
CA ILE A 457 -20.02 30.07 3.10
C ILE A 457 -20.81 29.26 4.12
N ILE A 458 -20.25 29.09 5.32
CA ILE A 458 -20.82 28.28 6.40
C ILE A 458 -22.11 28.92 6.93
N GLY A 459 -22.15 30.25 7.02
CA GLY A 459 -23.29 31.02 7.53
C GLY A 459 -24.57 30.78 6.73
N ARG A 460 -24.48 30.58 5.41
CA ARG A 460 -25.66 30.26 4.57
C ARG A 460 -26.40 29.01 5.02
N ARG A 461 -25.69 28.06 5.62
CA ARG A 461 -26.26 26.85 6.19
C ARG A 461 -26.59 27.02 7.67
N LEU A 462 -25.66 27.54 8.48
CA LEU A 462 -25.85 27.63 9.93
C LEU A 462 -26.90 28.65 10.36
N ASN A 463 -27.11 29.73 9.60
CA ASN A 463 -28.16 30.72 9.87
C ASN A 463 -29.58 30.16 9.65
N LYS A 464 -29.72 29.05 8.88
CA LYS A 464 -30.99 28.34 8.71
C LYS A 464 -31.28 27.36 9.86
N MET A 465 -30.30 27.09 10.71
CA MET A 465 -30.44 26.18 11.85
C MET A 465 -30.87 26.95 13.09
N ASN A 466 -31.92 26.47 13.76
CA ASN A 466 -32.36 27.06 15.03
C ASN A 466 -31.25 26.95 16.09
N PRO A 467 -31.00 28.00 16.87
CA PRO A 467 -30.10 27.92 18.01
C PRO A 467 -30.59 26.85 18.98
N SER A 468 -29.66 26.05 19.49
CA SER A 468 -29.95 24.94 20.40
C SER A 468 -28.98 24.98 21.58
N PHE A 469 -29.46 24.62 22.76
CA PHE A 469 -28.64 24.43 23.96
C PHE A 469 -27.83 23.12 23.93
N ARG A 470 -28.02 22.29 22.89
CA ARG A 470 -27.29 21.03 22.70
C ARG A 470 -26.49 21.07 21.40
N SER A 471 -25.49 20.20 21.30
CA SER A 471 -24.74 20.01 20.05
C SER A 471 -25.66 19.49 18.94
N VAL A 472 -25.63 20.13 17.77
CA VAL A 472 -26.43 19.77 16.60
C VAL A 472 -25.52 19.36 15.46
N ARG A 473 -25.85 18.28 14.75
CA ARG A 473 -25.10 17.86 13.56
C ARG A 473 -25.28 18.89 12.44
N ILE A 474 -24.18 19.28 11.80
CA ILE A 474 -24.23 20.25 10.69
C ILE A 474 -24.70 19.56 9.41
N PHE A 475 -24.36 18.29 9.21
CA PHE A 475 -24.63 17.53 7.99
C PHE A 475 -25.78 16.53 8.19
N HIS A 476 -26.67 16.45 7.21
CA HIS A 476 -27.73 15.45 7.13
C HIS A 476 -27.27 14.25 6.28
N SER A 477 -26.47 14.51 5.25
CA SER A 477 -25.89 13.48 4.38
C SER A 477 -24.87 12.62 5.12
N LYS A 478 -24.71 11.36 4.70
CA LYS A 478 -23.70 10.48 5.28
C LYS A 478 -22.31 10.88 4.78
N PRO A 479 -21.23 10.57 5.51
CA PRO A 479 -19.86 10.88 5.09
C PRO A 479 -19.52 10.36 3.68
N ALA A 480 -19.95 9.15 3.33
CA ALA A 480 -19.70 8.57 2.01
C ALA A 480 -20.40 9.36 0.87
N ASP A 481 -21.61 9.86 1.11
CA ASP A 481 -22.35 10.66 0.13
C ASP A 481 -21.65 12.01 -0.10
N LEU A 482 -21.15 12.63 0.98
CA LEU A 482 -20.36 13.87 0.91
C LEU A 482 -19.04 13.67 0.16
N GLU A 483 -18.35 12.54 0.39
CA GLU A 483 -17.12 12.19 -0.32
C GLU A 483 -17.39 11.97 -1.81
N GLN A 484 -18.43 11.23 -2.17
CA GLN A 484 -18.83 11.01 -3.57
C GLN A 484 -19.19 12.32 -4.28
N ALA A 485 -19.97 13.19 -3.63
CA ALA A 485 -20.34 14.49 -4.18
C ALA A 485 -19.11 15.41 -4.32
N ALA A 486 -18.18 15.36 -3.37
CA ALA A 486 -16.91 16.08 -3.46
C ALA A 486 -16.05 15.59 -4.64
N ASP A 487 -15.94 14.28 -4.85
CA ASP A 487 -15.19 13.71 -5.95
C ASP A 487 -15.78 14.10 -7.32
N HIS A 488 -17.11 14.12 -7.44
CA HIS A 488 -17.80 14.62 -8.62
C HIS A 488 -17.49 16.11 -8.84
N PHE A 489 -17.64 16.94 -7.79
CA PHE A 489 -17.32 18.36 -7.85
C PHE A 489 -15.87 18.61 -8.32
N PHE A 490 -14.89 17.89 -7.77
CA PHE A 490 -13.50 18.04 -8.17
C PHE A 490 -13.23 17.47 -9.58
N SER A 491 -13.93 16.41 -9.99
CA SER A 491 -13.84 15.89 -11.37
C SER A 491 -14.29 16.94 -12.38
N ASP A 492 -15.45 17.56 -12.15
CA ASP A 492 -15.99 18.62 -13.00
C ASP A 492 -15.09 19.87 -12.98
N LEU A 493 -14.53 20.20 -11.80
CA LEU A 493 -13.62 21.33 -11.66
C LEU A 493 -12.36 21.13 -12.50
N ARG A 494 -11.71 19.96 -12.38
CA ARG A 494 -10.51 19.62 -13.16
C ARG A 494 -10.78 19.55 -14.66
N HIS A 495 -11.96 19.07 -15.05
CA HIS A 495 -12.35 19.05 -16.47
C HIS A 495 -12.51 20.46 -17.04
N ARG A 496 -13.07 21.41 -16.27
CA ARG A 496 -13.37 22.77 -16.75
C ARG A 496 -12.17 23.71 -16.69
N GLU A 497 -11.48 23.74 -15.56
CA GLU A 497 -10.44 24.74 -15.26
C GLU A 497 -9.02 24.14 -15.34
N GLY A 498 -8.90 22.82 -15.53
CA GLY A 498 -7.64 22.11 -15.36
C GLY A 498 -7.21 22.03 -13.89
N GLY A 499 -6.02 21.50 -13.65
CA GLY A 499 -5.43 21.40 -12.31
C GLY A 499 -5.61 20.04 -11.64
N ARG A 500 -5.17 19.96 -10.39
CA ARG A 500 -5.03 18.70 -9.63
C ARG A 500 -5.78 18.75 -8.30
N GLN A 501 -6.76 19.63 -8.16
CA GLN A 501 -7.54 19.74 -6.92
C GLN A 501 -8.21 18.42 -6.62
N SER A 502 -8.07 17.97 -5.38
CA SER A 502 -8.72 16.77 -4.85
C SER A 502 -9.00 16.97 -3.37
N LEU A 503 -9.89 16.14 -2.81
CA LEU A 503 -10.26 16.20 -1.41
C LEU A 503 -9.04 16.00 -0.48
N GLN A 504 -8.13 15.10 -0.85
CA GLN A 504 -6.88 14.88 -0.12
C GLN A 504 -5.98 16.12 -0.14
N ARG A 505 -5.83 16.78 -1.29
CA ARG A 505 -4.95 17.94 -1.45
C ARG A 505 -5.48 19.17 -0.73
N ILE A 506 -6.79 19.44 -0.79
CA ILE A 506 -7.39 20.54 -0.02
C ILE A 506 -7.29 20.29 1.49
N SER A 507 -7.45 19.05 1.94
CA SER A 507 -7.29 18.67 3.36
C SER A 507 -5.83 18.83 3.82
N GLY A 508 -4.84 18.63 2.95
CA GLY A 508 -3.43 18.80 3.26
C GLY A 508 -2.92 20.25 3.24
N CYS A 509 -3.66 21.17 2.61
CA CYS A 509 -3.15 22.49 2.23
C CYS A 509 -2.75 23.35 3.44
N LEU A 510 -3.69 23.62 4.36
CA LEU A 510 -3.42 24.47 5.53
C LEU A 510 -2.35 23.86 6.44
N HIS A 511 -2.43 22.55 6.72
CA HIS A 511 -1.43 21.86 7.55
C HIS A 511 -0.03 22.03 6.95
N SER A 512 0.12 21.82 5.65
CA SER A 512 1.42 21.94 4.98
C SER A 512 1.95 23.36 4.96
N LEU A 513 1.08 24.35 4.79
CA LEU A 513 1.45 25.76 4.92
C LEU A 513 1.97 26.06 6.33
N LEU A 514 1.20 25.71 7.36
CA LEU A 514 1.58 25.90 8.76
C LEU A 514 2.93 25.25 9.10
N THR A 515 3.25 24.09 8.52
CA THR A 515 4.55 23.43 8.78
C THR A 515 5.76 24.15 8.20
N ARG A 516 5.57 25.04 7.22
CA ARG A 516 6.64 25.76 6.51
C ARG A 516 6.72 27.23 6.88
N MET A 517 5.70 27.76 7.56
CA MET A 517 5.66 29.16 7.95
C MET A 517 6.76 29.51 8.96
N PRO A 518 7.39 30.69 8.84
CA PRO A 518 8.32 31.20 9.83
C PRO A 518 7.69 31.24 11.23
N GLY A 519 8.45 30.84 12.25
CA GLY A 519 7.97 30.79 13.64
C GLY A 519 6.90 29.71 13.90
N SER A 520 6.66 28.83 12.94
CA SER A 520 5.83 27.64 13.10
C SER A 520 6.66 26.36 12.94
N ASP A 521 6.10 25.25 13.38
CA ASP A 521 6.67 23.93 13.18
C ASP A 521 5.56 22.89 13.00
N ILE A 522 5.96 21.63 12.84
CA ILE A 522 5.03 20.50 12.69
C ILE A 522 4.13 20.29 13.90
N THR A 523 4.61 20.53 15.12
CA THR A 523 3.83 20.35 16.34
C THR A 523 2.79 21.45 16.48
N ALA A 524 3.11 22.68 16.07
CA ALA A 524 2.17 23.79 15.98
C ALA A 524 1.08 23.49 14.93
N ALA A 525 1.45 22.98 13.75
CA ALA A 525 0.50 22.58 12.73
C ALA A 525 -0.43 21.43 13.20
N MET A 526 0.11 20.40 13.86
CA MET A 526 -0.67 19.32 14.48
C MET A 526 -1.59 19.83 15.60
N SER A 527 -1.13 20.83 16.38
CA SER A 527 -1.93 21.45 17.44
C SER A 527 -3.12 22.24 16.89
N ILE A 528 -2.90 23.00 15.80
CA ILE A 528 -3.93 23.81 15.13
C ILE A 528 -4.93 22.92 14.39
N THR A 529 -4.47 21.90 13.67
CA THR A 529 -5.33 21.10 12.78
C THR A 529 -5.91 19.85 13.45
N GLY A 530 -5.35 19.43 14.60
CA GLY A 530 -5.69 18.16 15.25
C GLY A 530 -5.24 16.92 14.45
N LYS A 531 -4.53 17.11 13.33
CA LYS A 531 -4.06 16.05 12.45
C LYS A 531 -2.84 15.36 13.05
N ASN A 532 -2.78 14.04 12.92
CA ASN A 532 -1.58 13.28 13.25
C ASN A 532 -0.58 13.37 12.09
N ASP A 533 0.67 13.65 12.40
CA ASP A 533 1.78 13.63 11.46
C ASP A 533 2.94 12.79 12.03
N PRO A 534 3.39 11.73 11.33
CA PRO A 534 4.44 10.84 11.82
C PRO A 534 5.72 11.56 12.26
N LEU A 535 6.11 12.63 11.56
CA LEU A 535 7.31 13.40 11.89
C LEU A 535 7.15 14.21 13.18
N GLY A 536 5.92 14.51 13.58
CA GLY A 536 5.61 15.32 14.76
C GLY A 536 5.22 14.48 15.98
N VAL A 537 5.01 13.16 15.82
CA VAL A 537 4.66 12.26 16.93
C VAL A 537 5.69 12.29 18.04
N VAL A 538 6.99 12.27 17.73
CA VAL A 538 8.04 12.33 18.77
C VAL A 538 8.22 13.76 19.30
N PRO A 539 8.40 14.80 18.45
CA PRO A 539 8.55 16.17 18.93
C PRO A 539 7.41 16.68 19.82
N VAL A 540 6.16 16.28 19.56
CA VAL A 540 5.01 16.75 20.35
C VAL A 540 5.07 16.35 21.83
N HIS A 541 5.81 15.29 22.17
CA HIS A 541 6.08 14.90 23.57
C HIS A 541 6.97 15.91 24.32
N TYR A 542 7.68 16.78 23.59
CA TYR A 542 8.66 17.72 24.13
C TYR A 542 8.30 19.18 23.88
N THR A 543 7.16 19.46 23.25
CA THR A 543 6.72 20.82 22.91
C THR A 543 5.43 21.19 23.62
N ALA A 544 5.32 22.45 24.04
CA ALA A 544 4.08 23.05 24.49
C ALA A 544 3.90 24.40 23.80
N ASN A 545 2.83 24.54 23.04
CA ASN A 545 2.52 25.73 22.26
C ASN A 545 1.49 26.59 23.01
N GLU A 546 1.78 27.87 23.19
CA GLU A 546 0.83 28.83 23.75
C GLU A 546 -0.33 29.06 22.77
N ILE A 547 -1.57 29.04 23.25
CA ILE A 547 -2.76 29.11 22.38
C ILE A 547 -2.81 30.39 21.55
N GLU A 548 -2.46 31.54 22.13
CA GLU A 548 -2.51 32.82 21.41
C GLU A 548 -1.49 32.85 20.25
N ARG A 549 -0.33 32.22 20.42
CA ARG A 549 0.63 32.02 19.33
C ARG A 549 0.02 31.14 18.22
N LEU A 550 -0.65 30.04 18.58
CA LEU A 550 -1.32 29.17 17.60
C LEU A 550 -2.42 29.89 16.82
N LYS A 551 -3.21 30.74 17.49
CA LYS A 551 -4.22 31.59 16.84
C LYS A 551 -3.57 32.59 15.87
N GLY A 552 -2.47 33.24 16.27
CA GLY A 552 -1.71 34.14 15.42
C GLY A 552 -1.19 33.46 14.15
N LEU A 553 -0.58 32.27 14.31
CA LEU A 553 -0.11 31.45 13.19
C LEU A 553 -1.25 31.05 12.24
N TYR A 554 -2.38 30.63 12.79
CA TYR A 554 -3.56 30.29 11.99
C TYR A 554 -4.08 31.49 11.19
N ARG A 555 -4.23 32.67 11.83
CA ARG A 555 -4.68 33.89 11.14
C ARG A 555 -3.75 34.27 9.99
N CYS A 556 -2.44 34.21 10.21
CA CYS A 556 -1.43 34.47 9.17
C CYS A 556 -1.56 33.47 8.01
N ALA A 557 -1.69 32.17 8.31
CA ALA A 557 -1.87 31.13 7.30
C ALA A 557 -3.15 31.35 6.48
N CYS A 558 -4.25 31.72 7.14
CA CYS A 558 -5.52 31.98 6.47
C CYS A 558 -5.45 33.21 5.57
N PHE A 559 -4.78 34.27 6.02
CA PHE A 559 -4.53 35.46 5.21
C PHE A 559 -3.71 35.14 3.96
N GLU A 560 -2.66 34.33 4.08
CA GLU A 560 -1.85 33.91 2.93
C GLU A 560 -2.66 33.08 1.93
N LEU A 561 -3.48 32.13 2.41
CA LEU A 561 -4.35 31.32 1.55
C LEU A 561 -5.45 32.15 0.86
N ALA A 562 -6.04 33.12 1.57
CA ALA A 562 -7.06 34.00 1.01
C ALA A 562 -6.49 34.91 -0.09
N ASN A 563 -5.25 35.39 0.08
CA ASN A 563 -4.58 36.32 -0.83
C ASN A 563 -3.71 35.68 -1.90
N ALA A 564 -3.68 34.35 -2.00
CA ALA A 564 -2.88 33.62 -2.99
C ALA A 564 -3.15 33.99 -4.46
N HIS A 565 -4.20 34.78 -4.76
CA HIS A 565 -4.66 35.16 -6.11
C HIS A 565 -4.41 36.62 -6.47
N ALA A 566 -4.00 37.43 -5.50
CA ALA A 566 -3.77 38.86 -5.68
C ALA A 566 -2.39 39.22 -5.13
N PRO A 567 -1.30 38.94 -5.88
CA PRO A 567 0.07 39.20 -5.42
C PRO A 567 0.41 40.69 -5.26
N GLU A 568 -0.47 41.62 -5.64
CA GLU A 568 -0.16 43.06 -5.72
C GLU A 568 -0.81 43.96 -4.65
N ALA A 569 -1.54 43.42 -3.66
CA ALA A 569 -2.27 44.27 -2.69
C ALA A 569 -1.90 44.08 -1.21
N ALA A 570 -0.86 43.29 -0.89
CA ALA A 570 -0.51 42.98 0.49
C ALA A 570 0.64 43.85 1.04
N GLU A 571 0.42 45.17 1.12
CA GLU A 571 1.10 45.96 2.14
C GLU A 571 0.45 45.62 3.49
N ALA A 572 1.19 44.93 4.34
CA ALA A 572 0.76 44.56 5.67
C ALA A 572 0.52 45.82 6.52
N LYS A 573 -0.74 46.13 6.80
CA LYS A 573 -1.07 46.90 8.01
C LYS A 573 -0.82 46.00 9.22
N GLU A 574 0.42 45.97 9.69
CA GLU A 574 0.73 45.62 11.08
C GLU A 574 0.11 46.67 12.01
N ASN A 575 -1.19 46.53 12.25
CA ASN A 575 -1.83 47.17 13.39
C ASN A 575 -1.95 46.11 14.49
N SER A 576 -0.84 45.75 15.12
CA SER A 576 -0.89 45.20 16.47
C SER A 576 -1.19 46.37 17.41
N ALA A 577 -2.48 46.64 17.63
CA ALA A 577 -2.89 47.38 18.80
C ALA A 577 -2.43 46.57 20.02
N ASP A 578 -1.42 47.11 20.70
CA ASP A 578 -0.88 46.58 21.94
C ASP A 578 -1.96 46.76 23.02
N SER A 579 -2.90 45.83 23.07
CA SER A 579 -3.92 45.79 24.10
C SER A 579 -3.29 45.25 25.38
N THR A 580 -2.87 46.16 26.26
CA THR A 580 -2.56 45.89 27.67
C THR A 580 -3.81 45.41 28.40
N GLU A 581 -4.25 44.19 28.12
CA GLU A 581 -5.17 43.45 28.99
C GLU A 581 -4.39 42.72 30.10
N PRO A 582 -4.98 42.56 31.30
CA PRO A 582 -4.35 41.84 32.39
C PRO A 582 -3.98 40.42 31.97
N VAL A 583 -2.80 39.96 32.39
CA VAL A 583 -2.22 38.64 32.06
C VAL A 583 -3.20 37.52 32.45
N LYS A 584 -4.06 37.12 31.51
CA LYS A 584 -4.88 35.91 31.62
C LYS A 584 -3.94 34.72 31.75
N ALA A 585 -4.33 33.72 32.54
CA ALA A 585 -3.56 32.50 32.70
C ALA A 585 -3.21 31.91 31.32
N LYS A 586 -1.92 31.75 31.03
CA LYS A 586 -1.45 31.21 29.75
C LYS A 586 -1.77 29.72 29.68
N TYR A 587 -2.62 29.33 28.73
CA TYR A 587 -2.92 27.93 28.44
C TYR A 587 -2.10 27.42 27.26
N TYR A 588 -1.74 26.15 27.32
CA TYR A 588 -0.85 25.51 26.35
C TYR A 588 -1.49 24.28 25.70
N VAL A 589 -0.97 23.90 24.54
CA VAL A 589 -1.32 22.68 23.80
C VAL A 589 -0.05 21.87 23.57
N GLY A 590 -0.12 20.54 23.75
CA GLY A 590 1.01 19.63 23.57
C GLY A 590 1.35 18.89 24.85
N SER A 591 2.65 18.80 25.18
CA SER A 591 3.12 18.10 26.37
C SER A 591 2.95 18.92 27.64
N ARG A 592 2.51 18.26 28.71
CA ARG A 592 2.38 18.85 30.06
C ARG A 592 3.73 19.12 30.68
N PHE A 593 4.75 18.36 30.28
CA PHE A 593 6.08 18.37 30.85
C PHE A 593 7.07 18.73 29.74
N VAL A 594 7.40 20.01 29.67
CA VAL A 594 8.43 20.52 28.74
C VAL A 594 9.68 20.84 29.55
N PRO A 595 10.88 20.41 29.11
CA PRO A 595 12.12 20.80 29.76
C PRO A 595 12.27 22.32 29.78
N LYS A 596 12.54 22.91 30.96
CA LYS A 596 12.82 24.36 31.06
C LYS A 596 14.13 24.67 30.35
N GLU A 597 14.21 25.84 29.72
CA GLU A 597 15.40 26.30 29.00
C GLU A 597 16.68 26.17 29.84
N LYS A 598 16.63 26.55 31.13
CA LYS A 598 17.75 26.38 32.07
C LYS A 598 18.21 24.93 32.21
N VAL A 599 17.27 23.98 32.22
CA VAL A 599 17.56 22.54 32.34
C VAL A 599 18.16 22.02 31.04
N VAL A 600 17.63 22.41 29.88
CA VAL A 600 18.19 22.04 28.57
C VAL A 600 19.58 22.60 28.40
N THR A 601 19.78 23.88 28.73
CA THR A 601 21.09 24.55 28.66
C THR A 601 22.12 23.83 29.51
N LYS A 602 21.76 23.50 30.76
CA LYS A 602 22.63 22.70 31.64
C LYS A 602 22.95 21.33 31.04
N LEU A 603 21.94 20.59 30.56
CA LEU A 603 22.14 19.29 29.93
C LEU A 603 23.07 19.36 28.72
N VAL A 604 22.96 20.39 27.89
CA VAL A 604 23.84 20.61 26.74
C VAL A 604 25.26 20.92 27.18
N LEU A 605 25.45 21.77 28.21
CA LEU A 605 26.78 22.06 28.78
C LEU A 605 27.42 20.80 29.36
N ASP A 606 26.69 20.04 30.19
CA ASP A 606 27.15 18.77 30.77
C ASP A 606 27.53 17.75 29.68
N LEU A 607 26.79 17.74 28.58
CA LEU A 607 27.04 16.86 27.44
C LEU A 607 28.27 17.30 26.62
N ARG A 608 28.51 18.60 26.45
CA ARG A 608 29.74 19.14 25.85
C ARG A 608 30.96 18.73 26.66
N GLU A 609 30.91 18.89 27.98
CA GLU A 609 32.01 18.51 28.87
C GLU A 609 32.28 17.00 28.80
N ARG A 610 31.24 16.16 28.76
CA ARG A 610 31.39 14.72 28.58
C ARG A 610 32.03 14.35 27.24
N ILE A 611 31.65 15.01 26.15
CA ILE A 611 32.28 14.78 24.83
C ILE A 611 33.76 15.16 24.87
N GLU A 612 34.11 16.29 25.49
CA GLU A 612 35.52 16.70 25.60
C GLU A 612 36.34 15.67 26.39
N LYS A 613 35.84 15.21 27.53
CA LYS A 613 36.47 14.12 28.32
C LYS A 613 36.56 12.81 27.53
N ALA A 614 35.49 12.43 26.81
CA ALA A 614 35.49 11.22 25.99
C ALA A 614 36.48 11.32 24.81
N ARG A 615 36.73 12.51 24.26
CA ARG A 615 37.76 12.75 23.23
C ARG A 615 39.18 12.64 23.77
N GLU A 616 39.40 12.98 25.03
CA GLU A 616 40.69 12.80 25.71
C GLU A 616 40.94 11.31 25.98
N VAL A 617 39.96 10.62 26.57
CA VAL A 617 40.03 9.17 26.80
C VAL A 617 40.19 8.38 25.49
N TYR A 618 39.52 8.79 24.41
CA TYR A 618 39.69 8.18 23.09
C TYR A 618 41.11 8.40 22.54
N ARG A 619 41.71 9.57 22.76
CA ARG A 619 43.10 9.85 22.37
C ARG A 619 44.09 8.97 23.13
N ASP A 620 43.84 8.72 24.41
CA ASP A 620 44.76 7.99 25.28
C ASP A 620 44.59 6.46 25.18
N ASN A 621 43.35 5.97 25.11
CA ASN A 621 43.01 4.54 25.22
C ASN A 621 42.33 3.95 23.98
N GLY A 622 41.99 4.76 22.97
CA GLY A 622 41.42 4.29 21.70
C GLY A 622 39.98 3.75 21.76
N ASP A 623 39.27 3.88 22.88
CA ASP A 623 37.89 3.39 23.04
C ASP A 623 36.86 4.38 22.45
N PRO A 624 36.20 4.05 21.33
CA PRO A 624 35.30 4.97 20.64
C PRO A 624 33.88 4.97 21.20
N VAL A 625 33.52 4.02 22.07
CA VAL A 625 32.10 3.75 22.41
C VAL A 625 31.49 4.92 23.18
N GLN A 626 32.20 5.42 24.18
CA GLN A 626 31.70 6.52 25.00
C GLN A 626 31.61 7.83 24.21
N LEU A 627 32.60 8.09 23.34
CA LEU A 627 32.60 9.24 22.44
C LEU A 627 31.47 9.16 21.41
N HIS A 628 31.22 7.98 20.83
CA HIS A 628 30.12 7.76 19.88
C HIS A 628 28.77 8.00 20.55
N ASN A 629 28.55 7.43 21.74
CA ASN A 629 27.29 7.58 22.47
C ASN A 629 27.03 9.03 22.87
N ASP A 630 28.02 9.72 23.43
CA ASP A 630 27.86 11.12 23.83
C ASP A 630 27.68 12.05 22.60
N LEU A 631 28.37 11.80 21.48
CA LEU A 631 28.16 12.54 20.22
C LEU A 631 26.78 12.31 19.61
N THR A 632 26.27 11.07 19.66
CA THR A 632 24.94 10.73 19.16
C THR A 632 23.85 11.41 19.97
N VAL A 633 24.00 11.45 21.30
CA VAL A 633 23.09 12.20 22.19
C VAL A 633 23.21 13.71 21.96
N TYR A 634 24.40 14.24 21.65
CA TYR A 634 24.63 15.68 21.42
C TYR A 634 24.08 16.19 20.09
N ARG A 635 24.10 15.35 19.05
CA ARG A 635 23.54 15.73 17.75
C ARG A 635 22.06 16.11 17.83
N LEU A 636 21.26 15.45 18.67
CA LEU A 636 19.82 15.69 18.75
C LEU A 636 19.49 17.11 19.30
N PRO A 637 20.01 17.55 20.47
CA PRO A 637 19.80 18.92 20.96
C PRO A 637 20.56 19.98 20.15
N HIS A 638 21.76 19.68 19.64
CA HIS A 638 22.59 20.66 18.94
C HIS A 638 22.01 21.03 17.56
N LEU A 639 21.50 20.06 16.80
CA LEU A 639 20.78 20.35 15.55
C LEU A 639 19.54 21.21 15.80
N GLN A 640 18.80 20.95 16.88
CA GLN A 640 17.61 21.70 17.26
C GLN A 640 17.95 23.14 17.68
N HIS A 641 19.04 23.35 18.42
CA HIS A 641 19.52 24.67 18.81
C HIS A 641 20.10 25.47 17.63
N CYS A 642 20.89 24.84 16.75
CA CYS A 642 21.40 25.51 15.54
C CYS A 642 20.29 25.86 14.55
N LEU A 643 19.24 25.04 14.41
CA LEU A 643 18.05 25.37 13.62
C LEU A 643 17.31 26.58 14.19
N GLN A 644 17.19 26.67 15.52
CA GLN A 644 16.58 27.81 16.21
C GLN A 644 17.38 29.11 16.00
N GLU A 645 18.71 29.09 16.22
CA GLU A 645 19.58 30.26 16.02
C GLU A 645 19.62 30.71 14.56
N HIS A 646 19.56 29.78 13.59
CA HIS A 646 19.55 30.15 12.18
C HIS A 646 18.23 30.81 11.77
N LEU A 647 17.10 30.35 12.33
CA LEU A 647 15.79 30.97 12.16
C LEU A 647 15.75 32.37 12.80
N ASP A 648 16.30 32.53 14.00
CA ASP A 648 16.38 33.83 14.70
C ASP A 648 17.36 34.81 14.02
N ARG A 649 18.42 34.33 13.35
CA ARG A 649 19.29 35.20 12.53
C ARG A 649 18.69 35.55 11.17
N SER A 650 17.87 34.69 10.60
CA SER A 650 17.19 34.94 9.32
C SER A 650 16.05 35.95 9.42
N SER A 651 15.42 36.09 10.59
CA SER A 651 14.49 37.19 10.88
C SER A 651 15.20 38.54 11.00
N TRP A 652 16.45 38.57 11.46
CA TRP A 652 17.27 39.79 11.49
C TRP A 652 17.80 40.21 10.12
N HIS A 653 18.10 39.27 9.21
CA HIS A 653 18.62 39.61 7.88
C HIS A 653 17.54 40.11 6.90
N ARG A 654 16.24 39.98 7.19
CA ARG A 654 15.18 40.65 6.41
C ARG A 654 14.89 42.08 6.87
N VAL A 655 15.37 42.49 8.04
CA VAL A 655 15.20 43.87 8.55
C VAL A 655 16.32 44.81 8.05
N HIS A 656 17.42 44.29 7.49
CA HIS A 656 18.57 45.09 7.07
C HIS A 656 19.02 44.90 5.60
N VAL A 657 18.13 44.43 4.72
CA VAL A 657 18.35 44.51 3.25
C VAL A 657 17.21 45.31 2.62
N VAL A 658 17.02 46.52 3.13
CA VAL A 658 16.46 47.67 2.42
C VAL A 658 17.22 48.89 2.93
N GLU A 659 18.42 49.09 2.40
CA GLU A 659 19.02 50.40 2.16
C GLU A 659 19.70 50.37 0.78
#